data_AF-A0A327ZN69-F1
#
_entry.id   AF-A0A327ZN69-F1
#
_cell.length_a   1.000
_cell.length_b   1.000
_cell.length_c   1.000
_cell.angle_alpha   90.00
_cell.angle_beta   90.00
_cell.angle_gamma   90.00
#
_symmetry.space_group_name_H-M   'P 1'
#
loop_
_entity.id
_entity.type
_entity.pdbx_description
1 polymer ?
#
loop_
_entity_poly.entity_id
_entity_poly.type
_entity_poly.pdbx_seq_one_letter_code
_entity_poly.pdbx_strand_id
1 'polypeptide(L)'
;MTRAATAAPRKTRGKSKQKNWRRETDAPVAVIPLELDLSDPAIRSRVFAMFGAIWHLRRALQRRAVNRVDAYWRSKRLRASDPRAARVAFGLSRRAFEQAAAEHVDRSGWLRRHLTKAVAMHLADEIWAAVDRHLFSDESGNRHGRPRVGSWWTSNRIPGRARSHTKPKTWETFHLVGSLGAHREAGGHHGRTPIKPVERATWWDYGGPLAVVFTGAGDDLVLPIRLQSRPGSQARFDHFLGRPQLWHKVDLVRVEDPKAPGGWRVYAHLMILGPGWTSPAVAGQRAAAPSDRLGGVDGNVSSLAVVSMPADPAELGGLRTSLVTITAEQRESAARAAKKARDQQRSLDRSRRNSNPGQYQQSKRERGRADRRAGAGLVPRQVPTPTGARVANRNGVPRQAYRKDQLSPAYRRTRAEHAAAARSRSQAKHARAQQISRAIVAEHGPRLVVEHTNIHAWARLWGRGIALFSPGMLIAALKVECVAAGGRMLRAGTRQTALSQQCPCGRREKKPLSQRVHACPVCGLRGHRDLVAAAMGACVTFGDPDQPSTAYIDQFLREALAYRIEIQGQQDALTWSTATANARSPGVSVGTAAAESQRPLPDKPDTTETDHPPMTHTGFSGRREHAEPSVRHGPESSHRLKS
;
A
#
# COMPACT_ATOMS: atom_id res chain seq x y z
N MET A 1 -32.18 17.26 -59.57
CA MET A 1 -31.10 18.09 -58.98
C MET A 1 -31.47 18.44 -57.54
N THR A 2 -31.01 17.65 -56.57
CA THR A 2 -31.33 17.79 -55.15
C THR A 2 -30.27 18.66 -54.47
N ARG A 3 -30.69 19.85 -54.00
CA ARG A 3 -29.86 20.85 -53.33
C ARG A 3 -29.40 20.32 -51.97
N ALA A 4 -28.10 20.12 -51.80
CA ALA A 4 -27.49 19.70 -50.55
C ALA A 4 -27.63 20.81 -49.48
N ALA A 5 -28.25 20.48 -48.34
CA ALA A 5 -28.31 21.35 -47.18
C ALA A 5 -26.91 21.43 -46.53
N THR A 6 -26.33 22.64 -46.54
CA THR A 6 -25.06 22.95 -45.91
C THR A 6 -25.19 22.88 -44.38
N ALA A 7 -24.49 21.91 -43.78
CA ALA A 7 -24.41 21.77 -42.33
C ALA A 7 -23.71 22.99 -41.70
N ALA A 8 -24.36 23.64 -40.74
CA ALA A 8 -23.80 24.78 -40.02
C ALA A 8 -22.47 24.43 -39.33
N PRO A 9 -21.47 25.33 -39.34
CA PRO A 9 -20.17 25.06 -38.73
C PRO A 9 -20.28 24.84 -37.22
N ARG A 10 -19.65 23.76 -36.72
CA ARG A 10 -19.55 23.45 -35.28
C ARG A 10 -18.90 24.63 -34.56
N LYS A 11 -19.62 25.26 -33.62
CA LYS A 11 -19.08 26.25 -32.68
C LYS A 11 -17.87 25.64 -31.95
N THR A 12 -16.66 26.02 -32.35
CA THR A 12 -15.43 25.68 -31.64
C THR A 12 -15.27 26.66 -30.48
N ARG A 13 -15.18 26.11 -29.25
CA ARG A 13 -14.93 26.92 -28.05
C ARG A 13 -13.54 27.56 -28.18
N GLY A 14 -13.49 28.89 -28.30
CA GLY A 14 -12.24 29.65 -28.36
C GLY A 14 -11.33 29.38 -27.15
N LYS A 15 -10.03 29.69 -27.29
CA LYS A 15 -9.05 29.54 -26.20
C LYS A 15 -9.54 30.31 -24.97
N SER A 16 -9.55 29.65 -23.81
CA SER A 16 -9.89 30.27 -22.53
C SER A 16 -9.00 31.49 -22.30
N LYS A 17 -9.60 32.69 -22.25
CA LYS A 17 -8.88 33.94 -21.94
C LYS A 17 -8.49 34.06 -20.46
N GLN A 18 -8.98 33.17 -19.59
CA GLN A 18 -8.66 33.17 -18.16
C GLN A 18 -7.60 32.12 -17.81
N LYS A 19 -6.70 32.47 -16.88
CA LYS A 19 -5.69 31.58 -16.31
C LYS A 19 -6.39 30.34 -15.74
N ASN A 20 -6.00 29.16 -16.21
CA ASN A 20 -6.57 27.91 -15.71
C ASN A 20 -6.26 27.79 -14.21
N TRP A 21 -7.28 27.58 -13.39
CA TRP A 21 -7.08 27.28 -11.97
C TRP A 21 -6.19 26.04 -11.84
N ARG A 22 -5.16 26.16 -11.00
CA ARG A 22 -4.26 25.07 -10.63
C ARG A 22 -4.15 25.08 -9.12
N ARG A 23 -4.29 23.89 -8.53
CA ARG A 23 -3.88 23.66 -7.14
C ARG A 23 -2.37 23.88 -7.05
N GLU A 24 -1.91 24.55 -6.00
CA GLU A 24 -0.50 24.54 -5.61
C GLU A 24 -0.04 23.08 -5.41
N THR A 25 1.11 22.73 -5.99
CA THR A 25 1.59 21.34 -6.02
C THR A 25 1.68 20.75 -4.62
N ASP A 26 2.17 21.56 -3.67
CA ASP A 26 2.48 21.16 -2.29
C ASP A 26 1.36 21.44 -1.29
N ALA A 27 0.27 22.11 -1.71
CA ALA A 27 -0.87 22.33 -0.84
C ALA A 27 -1.46 20.99 -0.37
N PRO A 28 -1.73 20.82 0.93
CA PRO A 28 -2.15 19.53 1.45
C PRO A 28 -3.51 19.11 0.88
N VAL A 29 -3.67 17.81 0.66
CA VAL A 29 -4.95 17.19 0.32
C VAL A 29 -5.20 16.01 1.23
N ALA A 30 -6.46 15.77 1.55
CA ALA A 30 -6.86 14.65 2.38
C ALA A 30 -8.11 13.99 1.80
N VAL A 31 -8.27 12.69 2.10
CA VAL A 31 -9.41 11.90 1.63
C VAL A 31 -10.10 11.24 2.82
N ILE A 32 -11.42 11.37 2.88
CA ILE A 32 -12.28 10.58 3.76
C ILE A 32 -13.11 9.59 2.94
N PRO A 33 -13.09 8.28 3.26
CA PRO A 33 -14.02 7.32 2.70
C PRO A 33 -15.36 7.42 3.42
N LEU A 34 -16.43 7.71 2.69
CA LEU A 34 -17.81 7.77 3.17
C LEU A 34 -18.57 6.59 2.59
N GLU A 35 -19.12 5.70 3.43
CA GLU A 35 -19.88 4.55 2.93
C GLU A 35 -21.18 5.03 2.27
N LEU A 36 -21.57 4.43 1.16
CA LEU A 36 -22.86 4.67 0.52
C LEU A 36 -23.91 3.71 1.07
N ASP A 37 -25.11 4.21 1.33
CA ASP A 37 -26.27 3.36 1.62
C ASP A 37 -26.81 2.74 0.33
N LEU A 38 -26.53 1.45 0.13
CA LEU A 38 -27.01 0.64 -1.01
C LEU A 38 -28.01 -0.44 -0.56
N SER A 39 -28.81 -0.11 0.46
CA SER A 39 -29.87 -0.99 0.97
C SER A 39 -31.00 -1.15 -0.05
N ASP A 40 -31.34 -0.07 -0.78
CA ASP A 40 -32.26 -0.09 -1.92
C ASP A 40 -31.68 -0.93 -3.10
N PRO A 41 -32.35 -2.03 -3.49
CA PRO A 41 -31.92 -2.86 -4.62
C PRO A 41 -31.85 -2.13 -5.97
N ALA A 42 -32.71 -1.15 -6.22
CA ALA A 42 -32.75 -0.39 -7.47
C ALA A 42 -31.52 0.52 -7.59
N ILE A 43 -31.22 1.31 -6.54
CA ILE A 43 -30.00 2.13 -6.48
C ILE A 43 -28.77 1.25 -6.60
N ARG A 44 -28.73 0.13 -5.85
CA ARG A 44 -27.63 -0.84 -5.91
C ARG A 44 -27.40 -1.34 -7.34
N SER A 45 -28.46 -1.74 -8.04
CA SER A 45 -28.38 -2.20 -9.43
C SER A 45 -27.82 -1.12 -10.35
N ARG A 46 -28.31 0.13 -10.25
CA ARG A 46 -27.82 1.28 -11.04
C ARG A 46 -26.32 1.55 -10.80
N VAL A 47 -25.87 1.54 -9.54
CA VAL A 47 -24.45 1.74 -9.19
C VAL A 47 -23.56 0.64 -9.79
N PHE A 48 -23.97 -0.63 -9.72
CA PHE A 48 -23.18 -1.72 -10.29
C PHE A 48 -23.21 -1.75 -11.82
N ALA A 49 -24.32 -1.32 -12.45
CA ALA A 49 -24.36 -1.07 -13.89
C ALA A 49 -23.35 0.01 -14.31
N MET A 50 -23.23 1.09 -13.51
CA MET A 50 -22.22 2.13 -13.72
C MET A 50 -20.78 1.59 -13.59
N PHE A 51 -20.49 0.77 -12.57
CA PHE A 51 -19.19 0.07 -12.48
C PHE A 51 -18.93 -0.84 -13.68
N GLY A 52 -19.96 -1.53 -14.18
CA GLY A 52 -19.92 -2.31 -15.42
C GLY A 52 -19.54 -1.45 -16.62
N ALA A 53 -20.22 -0.32 -16.81
CA ALA A 53 -19.95 0.61 -17.90
C ALA A 53 -18.52 1.15 -17.87
N ILE A 54 -18.04 1.57 -16.70
CA ILE A 54 -16.64 2.00 -16.49
C ILE A 54 -15.66 0.90 -16.84
N TRP A 55 -15.93 -0.33 -16.41
CA TRP A 55 -15.05 -1.45 -16.69
C TRP A 55 -14.91 -1.73 -18.18
N HIS A 56 -16.03 -1.77 -18.91
CA HIS A 56 -16.01 -1.99 -20.35
C HIS A 56 -15.27 -0.87 -21.09
N LEU A 57 -15.54 0.39 -20.73
CA LEU A 57 -14.86 1.55 -21.29
C LEU A 57 -13.35 1.53 -20.97
N ARG A 58 -12.97 1.30 -19.71
CA ARG A 58 -11.57 1.21 -19.26
C ARG A 58 -10.83 0.15 -20.05
N ARG A 59 -11.42 -1.03 -20.21
CA ARG A 59 -10.82 -2.15 -20.96
C ARG A 59 -10.64 -1.82 -22.44
N ALA A 60 -11.61 -1.16 -23.07
CA ALA A 60 -11.49 -0.71 -24.46
C ALA A 60 -10.34 0.29 -24.64
N LEU A 61 -10.28 1.31 -23.78
CA LEU A 61 -9.22 2.31 -23.80
C LEU A 61 -7.84 1.73 -23.48
N GLN A 62 -7.73 0.80 -22.52
CA GLN A 62 -6.47 0.12 -22.20
C GLN A 62 -5.96 -0.75 -23.35
N ARG A 63 -6.85 -1.49 -24.04
CA ARG A 63 -6.47 -2.24 -25.26
C ARG A 63 -5.97 -1.30 -26.35
N ARG A 64 -6.67 -0.18 -26.55
CA ARG A 64 -6.23 0.86 -27.49
C ARG A 64 -4.86 1.42 -27.09
N ALA A 65 -4.61 1.64 -25.81
CA ALA A 65 -3.33 2.10 -25.30
C ALA A 65 -2.19 1.11 -25.61
N VAL A 66 -2.40 -0.17 -25.30
CA VAL A 66 -1.43 -1.24 -25.59
C VAL A 66 -1.11 -1.28 -27.09
N ASN A 67 -2.14 -1.31 -27.95
CA ASN A 67 -1.96 -1.37 -29.40
C ASN A 67 -1.20 -0.15 -29.95
N ARG A 68 -1.53 1.06 -29.48
CA ARG A 68 -0.84 2.30 -29.91
C ARG A 68 0.61 2.34 -29.46
N VAL A 69 0.90 1.91 -28.23
CA VAL A 69 2.27 1.82 -27.69
C VAL A 69 3.07 0.77 -28.44
N ASP A 70 2.48 -0.39 -28.73
CA ASP A 70 3.14 -1.44 -29.50
C ASP A 70 3.46 -0.99 -30.93
N ALA A 71 2.51 -0.31 -31.59
CA ALA A 71 2.73 0.27 -32.91
C ALA A 71 3.88 1.30 -32.90
N TYR A 72 3.89 2.20 -31.91
CA TYR A 72 4.98 3.15 -31.70
C TYR A 72 6.33 2.45 -31.56
N TRP A 73 6.46 1.45 -30.68
CA TRP A 73 7.74 0.77 -30.50
C TRP A 73 8.19 -0.03 -31.72
N ARG A 74 7.25 -0.60 -32.49
CA ARG A 74 7.52 -1.29 -33.77
C ARG A 74 7.98 -0.35 -34.88
N SER A 75 7.56 0.92 -34.85
CA SER A 75 7.93 1.95 -35.84
C SER A 75 9.37 2.47 -35.68
N LYS A 76 10.38 1.58 -35.71
CA LYS A 76 11.78 1.93 -35.46
C LYS A 76 12.28 3.10 -36.31
N ARG A 77 11.99 3.09 -37.62
CA ARG A 77 12.40 4.14 -38.59
C ARG A 77 11.80 5.50 -38.23
N LEU A 78 10.47 5.57 -38.11
CA LEU A 78 9.78 6.82 -37.78
C LEU A 78 10.16 7.38 -36.41
N ARG A 79 10.40 6.52 -35.41
CA ARG A 79 10.89 6.97 -34.10
C ARG A 79 12.33 7.47 -34.11
N ALA A 80 13.18 6.90 -34.96
CA ALA A 80 14.57 7.32 -35.09
C ALA A 80 14.66 8.69 -35.79
N SER A 81 13.80 8.95 -36.78
CA SER A 81 13.76 10.23 -37.48
C SER A 81 13.01 11.32 -36.71
N ASP A 82 11.78 11.05 -36.25
CA ASP A 82 10.97 11.99 -35.48
C ASP A 82 10.08 11.27 -34.46
N PRO A 83 10.53 11.15 -33.20
CA PRO A 83 9.74 10.49 -32.15
C PRO A 83 8.46 11.26 -31.80
N ARG A 84 8.38 12.58 -32.07
CA ARG A 84 7.16 13.37 -31.85
C ARG A 84 6.14 13.09 -32.93
N ALA A 85 6.52 13.11 -34.21
CA ALA A 85 5.64 12.72 -35.30
C ALA A 85 5.16 11.28 -35.14
N ALA A 86 6.03 10.36 -34.72
CA ALA A 86 5.63 8.99 -34.39
C ALA A 86 4.50 8.95 -33.34
N ARG A 87 4.63 9.71 -32.23
CA ARG A 87 3.57 9.78 -31.21
C ARG A 87 2.26 10.34 -31.76
N VAL A 88 2.32 11.39 -32.59
CA VAL A 88 1.14 11.99 -33.22
C VAL A 88 0.46 10.97 -34.14
N ALA A 89 1.23 10.29 -35.01
CA ALA A 89 0.73 9.29 -35.96
C ALA A 89 -0.02 8.14 -35.27
N PHE A 90 0.46 7.69 -34.10
CA PHE A 90 -0.21 6.64 -33.33
C PHE A 90 -1.24 7.17 -32.31
N GLY A 91 -1.51 8.48 -32.27
CA GLY A 91 -2.47 9.08 -31.34
C GLY A 91 -2.07 8.90 -29.87
N LEU A 92 -0.77 8.95 -29.57
CA LEU A 92 -0.21 8.93 -28.22
C LEU A 92 -0.20 10.35 -27.64
N SER A 93 -1.38 10.85 -27.30
CA SER A 93 -1.56 12.10 -26.55
C SER A 93 -2.79 12.02 -25.66
N ARG A 94 -2.80 12.77 -24.55
CA ARG A 94 -3.96 12.91 -23.65
C ARG A 94 -5.26 13.16 -24.42
N ARG A 95 -5.26 14.18 -25.28
CA ARG A 95 -6.42 14.58 -26.09
C ARG A 95 -6.95 13.45 -26.98
N ALA A 96 -6.06 12.66 -27.58
CA ALA A 96 -6.45 11.54 -28.43
C ALA A 96 -7.07 10.36 -27.65
N PHE A 97 -6.78 10.23 -26.35
CA PHE A 97 -7.45 9.28 -25.46
C PHE A 97 -8.79 9.82 -24.97
N GLU A 98 -8.86 11.08 -24.57
CA GLU A 98 -10.11 11.77 -24.19
C GLU A 98 -11.14 11.72 -25.32
N GLN A 99 -10.72 12.01 -26.56
CA GLN A 99 -11.59 11.92 -27.73
C GLN A 99 -12.09 10.50 -27.96
N ALA A 100 -11.20 9.50 -27.88
CA ALA A 100 -11.59 8.10 -28.04
C ALA A 100 -12.62 7.66 -26.97
N ALA A 101 -12.47 8.15 -25.74
CA ALA A 101 -13.41 7.86 -24.66
C ALA A 101 -14.78 8.51 -24.90
N ALA A 102 -14.80 9.78 -25.33
CA ALA A 102 -16.03 10.47 -25.69
C ALA A 102 -16.75 9.77 -26.86
N GLU A 103 -16.01 9.35 -27.89
CA GLU A 103 -16.56 8.58 -29.02
C GLU A 103 -17.17 7.24 -28.59
N HIS A 104 -16.55 6.53 -27.64
CA HIS A 104 -17.12 5.30 -27.10
C HIS A 104 -18.47 5.54 -26.43
N VAL A 105 -18.58 6.60 -25.62
CA VAL A 105 -19.86 6.99 -25.01
C VAL A 105 -20.85 7.39 -26.10
N ASP A 106 -20.43 8.19 -27.08
CA ASP A 106 -21.34 8.68 -28.13
C ASP A 106 -21.95 7.57 -28.99
N ARG A 107 -21.16 6.54 -29.30
CA ARG A 107 -21.62 5.41 -30.13
C ARG A 107 -22.42 4.37 -29.34
N SER A 108 -22.51 4.48 -28.02
CA SER A 108 -23.17 3.46 -27.18
C SER A 108 -24.30 4.05 -26.36
N GLY A 109 -25.54 3.74 -26.76
CA GLY A 109 -26.73 4.08 -25.98
C GLY A 109 -26.69 3.52 -24.55
N TRP A 110 -26.13 2.33 -24.38
CA TRP A 110 -25.93 1.73 -23.05
C TRP A 110 -24.94 2.52 -22.19
N LEU A 111 -23.78 2.93 -22.73
CA LEU A 111 -22.84 3.76 -21.95
C LEU A 111 -23.45 5.12 -21.59
N ARG A 112 -24.22 5.76 -22.49
CA ARG A 112 -24.89 7.05 -22.21
C ARG A 112 -25.90 6.99 -21.06
N ARG A 113 -26.53 5.83 -20.83
CA ARG A 113 -27.45 5.62 -19.69
C ARG A 113 -26.73 5.54 -18.33
N HIS A 114 -25.41 5.41 -18.32
CA HIS A 114 -24.65 5.17 -17.09
C HIS A 114 -23.49 6.14 -16.88
N LEU A 115 -22.95 6.75 -17.94
CA LEU A 115 -21.76 7.58 -17.90
C LEU A 115 -21.96 8.89 -18.65
N THR A 116 -21.39 9.96 -18.09
CA THR A 116 -21.19 11.21 -18.82
C THR A 116 -19.88 11.19 -19.59
N LYS A 117 -19.78 12.04 -20.62
CA LYS A 117 -18.50 12.27 -21.34
C LYS A 117 -17.40 12.72 -20.39
N ALA A 118 -17.72 13.53 -19.39
CA ALA A 118 -16.76 13.97 -18.38
C ALA A 118 -16.12 12.78 -17.67
N VAL A 119 -16.92 11.86 -17.12
CA VAL A 119 -16.41 10.63 -16.48
C VAL A 119 -15.53 9.82 -17.44
N ALA A 120 -15.94 9.68 -18.69
CA ALA A 120 -15.18 8.96 -19.71
C ALA A 120 -13.82 9.59 -20.01
N MET A 121 -13.75 10.93 -20.10
CA MET A 121 -12.51 11.67 -20.32
C MET A 121 -11.55 11.56 -19.13
N HIS A 122 -12.05 11.64 -17.88
CA HIS A 122 -11.20 11.46 -16.68
C HIS A 122 -10.64 10.04 -16.58
N LEU A 123 -11.43 9.04 -16.97
CA LEU A 123 -10.93 7.68 -17.09
C LEU A 123 -9.83 7.58 -18.16
N ALA A 124 -9.97 8.29 -19.27
CA ALA A 124 -8.97 8.35 -20.32
C ALA A 124 -7.66 8.99 -19.84
N ASP A 125 -7.75 10.03 -19.01
CA ASP A 125 -6.60 10.69 -18.38
C ASP A 125 -5.83 9.75 -17.44
N GLU A 126 -6.53 8.96 -16.62
CA GLU A 126 -5.88 7.94 -15.77
C GLU A 126 -5.08 6.93 -16.61
N ILE A 127 -5.63 6.53 -17.77
CA ILE A 127 -4.98 5.59 -18.67
C ILE A 127 -3.81 6.26 -19.38
N TRP A 128 -3.96 7.51 -19.81
CA TRP A 128 -2.89 8.30 -20.40
C TRP A 128 -1.71 8.46 -19.43
N ALA A 129 -1.94 8.73 -18.15
CA ALA A 129 -0.86 8.84 -17.16
C ALA A 129 0.00 7.56 -17.03
N ALA A 130 -0.58 6.38 -17.31
CA ALA A 130 0.19 5.14 -17.37
C ALA A 130 0.99 4.99 -18.67
N VAL A 131 0.46 5.49 -19.79
CA VAL A 131 1.15 5.54 -21.09
C VAL A 131 2.29 6.54 -21.05
N ASP A 132 2.05 7.72 -20.50
CA ASP A 132 3.00 8.83 -20.39
C ASP A 132 4.27 8.40 -19.63
N ARG A 133 4.10 7.83 -18.42
CA ARG A 133 5.19 7.26 -17.62
C ARG A 133 5.94 6.10 -18.27
N HIS A 134 5.34 5.44 -19.26
CA HIS A 134 6.02 4.40 -20.04
C HIS A 134 6.84 5.00 -21.19
N LEU A 135 6.34 6.07 -21.81
CA LEU A 135 6.99 6.74 -22.92
C LEU A 135 8.16 7.60 -22.46
N PHE A 136 8.04 8.25 -21.30
CA PHE A 136 9.01 9.20 -20.76
C PHE A 136 9.62 8.67 -19.46
N SER A 137 10.89 9.00 -19.24
CA SER A 137 11.59 8.71 -17.99
C SER A 137 11.14 9.65 -16.88
N ASP A 138 11.17 9.16 -15.66
CA ASP A 138 11.13 10.00 -14.46
C ASP A 138 12.45 10.78 -14.28
N GLU A 139 12.52 11.60 -13.24
CA GLU A 139 13.70 12.40 -12.87
C GLU A 139 14.94 11.53 -12.61
N SER A 140 14.74 10.24 -12.30
CA SER A 140 15.81 9.26 -12.11
C SER A 140 16.21 8.54 -13.40
N GLY A 141 15.69 8.95 -14.56
CA GLY A 141 15.97 8.34 -15.86
C GLY A 141 15.21 7.02 -16.11
N ASN A 142 14.35 6.58 -15.18
CA ASN A 142 13.66 5.29 -15.26
C ASN A 142 12.29 5.43 -15.92
N ARG A 143 11.91 4.43 -16.72
CA ARG A 143 10.56 4.37 -17.34
C ARG A 143 9.72 3.32 -16.66
N HIS A 144 8.42 3.57 -16.58
CA HIS A 144 7.48 2.54 -16.18
C HIS A 144 7.35 1.46 -17.27
N GLY A 145 7.02 0.25 -16.83
CA GLY A 145 6.74 -0.88 -17.73
C GLY A 145 5.57 -0.62 -18.67
N ARG A 146 5.46 -1.44 -19.72
CA ARG A 146 4.38 -1.35 -20.72
C ARG A 146 2.99 -1.31 -20.07
N PRO A 147 2.04 -0.48 -20.58
CA PRO A 147 0.66 -0.48 -20.12
C PRO A 147 0.05 -1.89 -20.17
N ARG A 148 -0.83 -2.19 -19.22
CA ARG A 148 -1.50 -3.50 -19.12
C ARG A 148 -3.01 -3.32 -19.10
N VAL A 149 -3.71 -4.30 -19.66
CA VAL A 149 -5.17 -4.39 -19.55
C VAL A 149 -5.51 -5.01 -18.20
N GLY A 150 -6.26 -4.28 -17.37
CA GLY A 150 -6.70 -4.75 -16.06
C GLY A 150 -7.71 -5.89 -16.13
N SER A 151 -8.17 -6.31 -14.97
CA SER A 151 -9.33 -7.20 -14.76
C SER A 151 -10.47 -6.47 -14.06
N TRP A 152 -11.68 -7.05 -14.09
CA TRP A 152 -12.85 -6.55 -13.35
C TRP A 152 -12.53 -6.29 -11.88
N TRP A 153 -11.81 -7.25 -11.26
CA TRP A 153 -11.41 -7.24 -9.85
C TRP A 153 -10.39 -6.15 -9.49
N THR A 154 -9.69 -5.62 -10.49
CA THR A 154 -8.76 -4.49 -10.34
C THR A 154 -9.39 -3.15 -10.71
N SER A 155 -10.57 -3.16 -11.34
CA SER A 155 -11.31 -1.97 -11.73
C SER A 155 -12.33 -1.62 -10.64
N ASN A 156 -11.82 -1.12 -9.51
CA ASN A 156 -12.62 -0.87 -8.32
C ASN A 156 -12.95 0.60 -8.07
N ARG A 157 -12.53 1.50 -8.96
CA ARG A 157 -12.72 2.94 -8.83
C ARG A 157 -13.38 3.52 -10.08
N ILE A 158 -14.38 4.36 -9.85
CA ILE A 158 -14.91 5.29 -10.84
C ILE A 158 -14.31 6.67 -10.52
N PRO A 159 -13.46 7.22 -11.41
CA PRO A 159 -12.87 8.53 -11.17
C PRO A 159 -13.94 9.61 -11.31
N GLY A 160 -14.07 10.45 -10.31
CA GLY A 160 -14.77 11.73 -10.44
C GLY A 160 -13.86 12.80 -11.02
N ARG A 161 -14.51 13.88 -11.46
CA ARG A 161 -13.87 15.15 -11.76
C ARG A 161 -13.84 16.02 -10.52
N ALA A 162 -12.79 16.82 -10.41
CA ALA A 162 -12.76 17.89 -9.43
C ALA A 162 -13.84 18.95 -9.73
N ARG A 163 -14.37 19.58 -8.68
CA ARG A 163 -15.22 20.75 -8.80
C ARG A 163 -14.52 21.84 -9.59
N SER A 164 -15.30 22.67 -10.26
CA SER A 164 -14.79 23.93 -10.75
C SER A 164 -14.50 24.86 -9.57
N HIS A 165 -13.33 25.49 -9.60
CA HIS A 165 -12.98 26.58 -8.69
C HIS A 165 -13.06 27.95 -9.37
N THR A 166 -13.30 27.98 -10.69
CA THR A 166 -13.54 29.22 -11.45
C THR A 166 -15.01 29.46 -11.76
N LYS A 167 -15.86 28.44 -11.55
CA LYS A 167 -17.30 28.53 -11.75
C LYS A 167 -18.02 28.11 -10.48
N PRO A 168 -18.90 28.94 -9.92
CA PRO A 168 -19.66 28.56 -8.73
C PRO A 168 -20.55 27.36 -9.04
N LYS A 169 -20.87 26.57 -8.01
CA LYS A 169 -21.88 25.48 -8.07
C LYS A 169 -21.68 24.53 -9.27
N THR A 170 -20.42 24.19 -9.59
CA THR A 170 -20.12 23.38 -10.77
C THR A 170 -19.29 22.15 -10.41
N TRP A 171 -19.92 20.98 -10.51
CA TRP A 171 -19.28 19.68 -10.46
C TRP A 171 -19.77 18.88 -11.67
N GLU A 172 -18.86 18.38 -12.51
CA GLU A 172 -19.23 17.73 -13.79
C GLU A 172 -19.52 16.22 -13.64
N THR A 173 -19.34 15.66 -12.44
CA THR A 173 -19.52 14.23 -12.15
C THR A 173 -20.23 14.05 -10.81
N PHE A 174 -19.69 13.27 -9.88
CA PHE A 174 -20.22 13.09 -8.53
C PHE A 174 -20.06 14.36 -7.70
N HIS A 175 -21.13 14.93 -7.17
CA HIS A 175 -21.10 16.00 -6.16
C HIS A 175 -21.67 15.52 -4.82
N LEU A 176 -21.02 15.94 -3.73
CA LEU A 176 -21.57 15.77 -2.39
C LEU A 176 -22.51 16.94 -2.10
N VAL A 177 -23.71 16.64 -1.61
CA VAL A 177 -24.78 17.60 -1.29
C VAL A 177 -25.29 17.37 0.12
N GLY A 178 -26.03 18.34 0.65
CA GLY A 178 -26.56 18.31 2.02
C GLY A 178 -25.57 18.81 3.07
N SER A 179 -25.93 18.67 4.34
CA SER A 179 -25.12 19.13 5.47
C SER A 179 -24.90 18.04 6.52
N LEU A 180 -23.81 18.16 7.29
CA LEU A 180 -23.53 17.28 8.42
C LEU A 180 -24.56 17.45 9.55
N GLY A 181 -25.07 18.67 9.77
CA GLY A 181 -26.12 18.97 10.75
C GLY A 181 -27.41 18.23 10.45
N ALA A 182 -27.96 18.44 9.24
CA ALA A 182 -29.16 17.72 8.79
C ALA A 182 -28.95 16.19 8.80
N HIS A 183 -27.73 15.72 8.52
CA HIS A 183 -27.42 14.28 8.59
C HIS A 183 -27.49 13.72 10.01
N ARG A 184 -27.08 14.49 11.02
CA ARG A 184 -27.20 14.12 12.43
C ARG A 184 -28.66 14.14 12.89
N GLU A 185 -29.41 15.19 12.52
CA GLU A 185 -30.84 15.34 12.84
C GLU A 185 -31.68 14.19 12.28
N ALA A 186 -31.36 13.73 11.07
CA ALA A 186 -32.06 12.61 10.44
C ALA A 186 -31.78 11.24 11.10
N GLY A 187 -30.93 11.15 12.12
CA GLY A 187 -30.61 9.90 12.83
C GLY A 187 -29.83 8.88 11.99
N GLY A 188 -29.23 9.31 10.88
CA GLY A 188 -28.64 8.45 9.87
C GLY A 188 -29.67 7.93 8.86
N HIS A 189 -29.33 8.01 7.57
CA HIS A 189 -30.21 7.49 6.53
C HIS A 189 -30.17 5.96 6.51
N HIS A 190 -31.32 5.35 6.82
CA HIS A 190 -31.60 3.95 6.55
C HIS A 190 -32.75 3.85 5.57
N GLY A 191 -32.43 3.57 4.30
CA GLY A 191 -33.43 3.13 3.31
C GLY A 191 -34.34 4.21 2.71
N ARG A 192 -34.21 5.49 3.09
CA ARG A 192 -34.88 6.61 2.40
C ARG A 192 -33.90 7.35 1.48
N THR A 193 -34.20 7.33 0.19
CA THR A 193 -33.47 8.10 -0.82
C THR A 193 -33.78 9.58 -0.68
N PRO A 194 -32.78 10.46 -0.56
CA PRO A 194 -32.99 11.90 -0.58
C PRO A 194 -33.80 12.32 -1.79
N ILE A 195 -34.87 13.08 -1.53
CA ILE A 195 -35.72 13.66 -2.57
C ILE A 195 -35.39 15.14 -2.67
N LYS A 196 -35.27 15.61 -3.90
CA LYS A 196 -35.10 17.02 -4.20
C LYS A 196 -36.38 17.77 -3.80
N PRO A 197 -36.34 18.80 -2.94
CA PRO A 197 -37.55 19.30 -2.29
C PRO A 197 -38.56 20.03 -3.21
N VAL A 198 -38.14 20.52 -4.39
CA VAL A 198 -38.98 21.33 -5.28
C VAL A 198 -38.61 21.12 -6.75
N GLU A 199 -39.58 21.21 -7.65
CA GLU A 199 -39.45 21.00 -9.11
C GLU A 199 -38.44 21.95 -9.78
N ARG A 200 -38.28 23.18 -9.26
CA ARG A 200 -37.30 24.18 -9.73
C ARG A 200 -36.01 24.27 -8.90
N ALA A 201 -35.91 23.57 -7.77
CA ALA A 201 -34.69 23.57 -6.98
C ALA A 201 -33.54 22.96 -7.79
N THR A 202 -32.30 23.16 -7.39
CA THR A 202 -31.15 22.36 -7.85
C THR A 202 -30.63 21.52 -6.69
N TRP A 203 -29.78 20.53 -6.97
CA TRP A 203 -29.10 19.79 -5.90
C TRP A 203 -28.17 20.67 -5.04
N TRP A 204 -27.89 21.91 -5.47
CA TRP A 204 -27.17 22.91 -4.66
C TRP A 204 -28.02 23.53 -3.55
N ASP A 205 -29.35 23.47 -3.70
CA ASP A 205 -30.30 24.06 -2.74
C ASP A 205 -30.82 22.99 -1.76
N TYR A 206 -30.32 21.77 -1.89
CA TYR A 206 -30.68 20.66 -1.02
C TYR A 206 -30.02 20.82 0.36
N GLY A 207 -30.83 21.15 1.36
CA GLY A 207 -30.43 21.31 2.77
C GLY A 207 -30.52 20.05 3.62
N GLY A 208 -30.90 18.90 3.04
CA GLY A 208 -31.08 17.65 3.78
C GLY A 208 -29.78 16.93 4.13
N PRO A 209 -29.87 15.66 4.57
CA PRO A 209 -28.69 14.88 4.95
C PRO A 209 -27.75 14.57 3.78
N LEU A 210 -26.49 14.32 4.10
CA LEU A 210 -25.43 14.08 3.12
C LEU A 210 -25.76 12.97 2.10
N ALA A 211 -25.57 13.30 0.82
CA ALA A 211 -25.72 12.38 -0.29
C ALA A 211 -24.74 12.70 -1.42
N VAL A 212 -24.31 11.68 -2.17
CA VAL A 212 -23.60 11.87 -3.44
C VAL A 212 -24.60 11.81 -4.56
N VAL A 213 -24.60 12.81 -5.43
CA VAL A 213 -25.48 12.86 -6.59
C VAL A 213 -24.66 12.78 -7.87
N PHE A 214 -25.22 12.15 -8.90
CA PHE A 214 -24.66 12.08 -10.24
C PHE A 214 -25.76 12.36 -11.25
N THR A 215 -25.54 13.38 -12.08
CA THR A 215 -26.51 13.88 -13.05
C THR A 215 -25.98 13.74 -14.49
N GLY A 216 -26.87 13.83 -15.47
CA GLY A 216 -26.50 13.87 -16.90
C GLY A 216 -26.28 12.50 -17.56
N ALA A 217 -26.73 11.41 -16.93
CA ALA A 217 -26.73 10.07 -17.50
C ALA A 217 -28.05 9.35 -17.16
N GLY A 218 -29.11 9.69 -17.89
CA GLY A 218 -30.48 9.31 -17.53
C GLY A 218 -30.97 10.13 -16.34
N ASP A 219 -31.82 9.52 -15.50
CA ASP A 219 -32.29 10.13 -14.25
C ASP A 219 -31.15 10.37 -13.26
N ASP A 220 -31.34 11.33 -12.36
CA ASP A 220 -30.37 11.58 -11.29
C ASP A 220 -30.14 10.30 -10.46
N LEU A 221 -28.87 10.00 -10.21
CA LEU A 221 -28.46 8.92 -9.32
C LEU A 221 -28.10 9.53 -7.97
N VAL A 222 -28.94 9.31 -6.97
CA VAL A 222 -28.79 9.83 -5.61
C VAL A 222 -28.32 8.70 -4.70
N LEU A 223 -27.21 8.93 -4.01
CA LEU A 223 -26.50 7.93 -3.22
C LEU A 223 -26.37 8.44 -1.77
N PRO A 224 -27.29 8.06 -0.87
CA PRO A 224 -27.22 8.49 0.52
C PRO A 224 -25.90 8.07 1.16
N ILE A 225 -25.33 8.92 2.03
CA ILE A 225 -24.16 8.56 2.81
C ILE A 225 -24.58 7.81 4.08
N ARG A 226 -23.76 6.86 4.52
CA ARG A 226 -23.83 6.24 5.84
C ARG A 226 -22.60 6.64 6.64
N LEU A 227 -22.78 7.45 7.68
CA LEU A 227 -21.72 7.76 8.63
C LEU A 227 -21.71 6.73 9.76
N GLN A 228 -20.60 6.01 9.91
CA GLN A 228 -20.44 5.04 10.98
C GLN A 228 -20.10 5.75 12.29
N SER A 229 -20.98 5.65 13.28
CA SER A 229 -20.72 6.14 14.64
C SER A 229 -19.69 5.26 15.33
N ARG A 230 -18.45 5.77 15.42
CA ARG A 230 -17.36 5.18 16.22
C ARG A 230 -16.86 6.20 17.24
N PRO A 231 -16.28 5.77 18.39
CA PRO A 231 -15.65 6.70 19.31
C PRO A 231 -14.64 7.61 18.59
N GLY A 232 -14.71 8.93 18.82
CA GLY A 232 -13.85 9.92 18.18
C GLY A 232 -14.10 10.22 16.69
N SER A 233 -15.12 9.60 16.07
CA SER A 233 -15.44 9.83 14.65
C SER A 233 -16.07 11.20 14.38
N GLN A 234 -16.75 11.79 15.36
CA GLN A 234 -17.48 13.06 15.19
C GLN A 234 -16.57 14.22 14.80
N ALA A 235 -15.53 14.49 15.59
CA ALA A 235 -14.58 15.55 15.29
C ALA A 235 -13.88 15.36 13.93
N ARG A 236 -13.64 14.10 13.53
CA ARG A 236 -13.16 13.79 12.18
C ARG A 236 -14.19 14.14 11.12
N PHE A 237 -15.48 13.83 11.32
CA PHE A 237 -16.53 14.23 10.39
C PHE A 237 -16.67 15.74 10.32
N ASP A 238 -16.60 16.47 11.43
CA ASP A 238 -16.63 17.94 11.44
C ASP A 238 -15.47 18.52 10.60
N HIS A 239 -14.25 17.97 10.73
CA HIS A 239 -13.09 18.41 9.94
C HIS A 239 -13.29 18.27 8.43
N PHE A 240 -13.84 17.14 7.98
CA PHE A 240 -13.98 16.84 6.55
C PHE A 240 -15.30 17.36 5.94
N LEU A 241 -16.39 17.33 6.70
CA LEU A 241 -17.76 17.53 6.21
C LEU A 241 -18.37 18.85 6.69
N GLY A 242 -17.84 19.45 7.77
CA GLY A 242 -18.28 20.75 8.26
C GLY A 242 -17.78 21.94 7.42
N ARG A 243 -16.93 21.70 6.41
CA ARG A 243 -16.34 22.74 5.55
C ARG A 243 -16.55 22.45 4.05
N PRO A 244 -17.76 22.63 3.50
CA PRO A 244 -18.07 22.34 2.11
C PRO A 244 -17.22 23.10 1.08
N GLN A 245 -16.71 24.27 1.44
CA GLN A 245 -15.79 25.05 0.63
C GLN A 245 -14.48 24.30 0.30
N LEU A 246 -14.06 23.36 1.15
CA LEU A 246 -12.84 22.57 0.93
C LEU A 246 -13.09 21.32 0.08
N TRP A 247 -14.34 20.89 -0.11
CA TRP A 247 -14.66 19.71 -0.90
C TRP A 247 -14.19 19.89 -2.33
N HIS A 248 -13.42 18.94 -2.84
CA HIS A 248 -12.74 19.08 -4.13
C HIS A 248 -13.20 18.07 -5.18
N LYS A 249 -13.26 16.79 -4.82
CA LYS A 249 -13.49 15.69 -5.76
C LYS A 249 -14.07 14.50 -5.01
N VAL A 250 -14.98 13.76 -5.64
CA VAL A 250 -15.50 12.49 -5.14
C VAL A 250 -15.18 11.39 -6.14
N ASP A 251 -14.53 10.33 -5.69
CA ASP A 251 -14.43 9.07 -6.44
C ASP A 251 -15.33 8.01 -5.82
N LEU A 252 -15.95 7.17 -6.65
CA LEU A 252 -16.65 5.98 -6.13
C LEU A 252 -15.68 4.80 -6.12
N VAL A 253 -15.53 4.16 -4.96
CA VAL A 253 -14.63 3.02 -4.76
C VAL A 253 -15.40 1.87 -4.18
N ARG A 254 -15.36 0.71 -4.84
CA ARG A 254 -15.94 -0.53 -4.30
C ARG A 254 -14.89 -1.41 -3.64
N VAL A 255 -15.31 -2.11 -2.60
CA VAL A 255 -14.47 -3.06 -1.85
C VAL A 255 -15.25 -4.36 -1.70
N GLU A 256 -14.64 -5.48 -2.09
CA GLU A 256 -15.23 -6.81 -1.87
C GLU A 256 -15.49 -7.00 -0.38
N ASP A 257 -16.74 -7.26 -0.03
CA ASP A 257 -17.15 -7.61 1.32
C ASP A 257 -18.20 -8.74 1.23
N PRO A 258 -17.84 -9.98 1.58
CA PRO A 258 -18.78 -11.09 1.55
C PRO A 258 -20.00 -10.90 2.47
N LYS A 259 -19.92 -9.99 3.44
CA LYS A 259 -21.02 -9.67 4.36
C LYS A 259 -21.95 -8.58 3.82
N ALA A 260 -21.56 -7.88 2.75
CA ALA A 260 -22.38 -6.81 2.18
C ALA A 260 -23.37 -7.37 1.14
N PRO A 261 -24.56 -6.76 0.98
CA PRO A 261 -25.50 -7.11 -0.09
C PRO A 261 -24.82 -7.04 -1.46
N GLY A 262 -24.91 -8.11 -2.25
CA GLY A 262 -24.23 -8.22 -3.55
C GLY A 262 -22.72 -8.47 -3.47
N GLY A 263 -22.13 -8.63 -2.28
CA GLY A 263 -20.72 -8.97 -2.07
C GLY A 263 -19.75 -7.78 -2.11
N TRP A 264 -20.26 -6.55 -2.05
CA TRP A 264 -19.47 -5.33 -2.20
C TRP A 264 -20.00 -4.20 -1.32
N ARG A 265 -19.09 -3.46 -0.68
CA ARG A 265 -19.37 -2.11 -0.17
C ARG A 265 -18.89 -1.07 -1.17
N VAL A 266 -19.57 0.07 -1.24
CA VAL A 266 -19.16 1.21 -2.06
C VAL A 266 -18.96 2.41 -1.16
N TYR A 267 -17.85 3.12 -1.39
CA TYR A 267 -17.47 4.32 -0.68
C TYR A 267 -17.35 5.48 -1.65
N ALA A 268 -17.87 6.64 -1.27
CA ALA A 268 -17.48 7.92 -1.82
C ALA A 268 -16.19 8.38 -1.14
N HIS A 269 -15.08 8.34 -1.87
CA HIS A 269 -13.82 8.92 -1.43
C HIS A 269 -13.85 10.42 -1.70
N LEU A 270 -14.24 11.19 -0.68
CA LEU A 270 -14.24 12.65 -0.73
C LEU A 270 -12.83 13.18 -0.48
N MET A 271 -12.26 13.82 -1.50
CA MET A 271 -11.03 14.61 -1.39
C MET A 271 -11.37 16.05 -1.00
N ILE A 272 -10.63 16.58 -0.02
CA ILE A 272 -10.65 17.98 0.36
C ILE A 272 -9.32 18.67 0.03
N LEU A 273 -9.37 19.97 -0.26
CA LEU A 273 -8.19 20.84 -0.31
C LEU A 273 -7.86 21.30 1.11
N GLY A 274 -7.00 20.57 1.79
CA GLY A 274 -6.66 20.82 3.18
C GLY A 274 -5.93 19.64 3.83
N PRO A 275 -5.40 19.83 5.04
CA PRO A 275 -4.67 18.79 5.76
C PRO A 275 -5.59 17.63 6.16
N GLY A 276 -4.95 16.47 6.40
CA GLY A 276 -5.61 15.34 7.02
C GLY A 276 -6.07 15.66 8.44
N TRP A 277 -7.05 14.91 8.93
CA TRP A 277 -7.47 14.99 10.32
C TRP A 277 -6.34 14.52 11.25
N THR A 278 -6.03 15.35 12.25
CA THR A 278 -5.17 15.02 13.39
C THR A 278 -6.00 15.21 14.65
N SER A 279 -6.06 14.20 15.53
CA SER A 279 -6.81 14.36 16.79
C SER A 279 -6.11 15.36 17.71
N PRO A 280 -6.85 16.06 18.60
CA PRO A 280 -6.27 16.98 19.58
C PRO A 280 -5.16 16.33 20.42
N ALA A 281 -5.35 15.06 20.84
CA ALA A 281 -4.33 14.31 21.57
C ALA A 281 -3.02 14.13 20.78
N VAL A 282 -3.11 13.81 19.49
CA VAL A 282 -1.91 13.66 18.64
C VAL A 282 -1.26 15.01 18.35
N ALA A 283 -2.07 16.06 18.15
CA ALA A 283 -1.54 17.42 17.99
C ALA A 283 -0.81 17.89 19.25
N GLY A 284 -1.38 17.65 20.43
CA GLY A 284 -0.73 17.95 21.72
C GLY A 284 0.57 17.16 21.91
N GLN A 285 0.58 15.86 21.60
CA GLN A 285 1.80 15.03 21.65
C GLN A 285 2.90 15.57 20.74
N ARG A 286 2.56 16.04 19.53
CA ARG A 286 3.53 16.63 18.59
C ARG A 286 4.07 17.95 19.10
N ALA A 287 3.22 18.81 19.65
CA ALA A 287 3.61 20.10 20.21
C ALA A 287 4.49 19.94 21.46
N ALA A 288 4.25 18.89 22.25
CA ALA A 288 5.03 18.56 23.44
C ALA A 288 6.29 17.73 23.17
N ALA A 289 6.58 17.37 21.91
CA ALA A 289 7.77 16.59 21.58
C ALA A 289 9.04 17.40 21.89
N PRO A 290 10.07 16.82 22.54
CA PRO A 290 11.25 17.55 22.95
C PRO A 290 12.03 18.04 21.73
N SER A 291 12.25 19.35 21.65
CA SER A 291 12.88 20.00 20.48
C SER A 291 14.38 20.25 20.65
N ASP A 292 14.86 20.09 21.87
CA ASP A 292 16.21 20.26 22.39
C ASP A 292 17.04 18.97 22.32
N ARG A 293 16.61 17.97 21.54
CA ARG A 293 17.27 16.66 21.46
C ARG A 293 17.75 16.34 20.05
N LEU A 294 18.87 15.64 19.99
CA LEU A 294 19.41 15.02 18.77
C LEU A 294 19.33 13.51 18.92
N GLY A 295 18.80 12.82 17.91
CA GLY A 295 18.67 11.38 17.93
C GLY A 295 19.21 10.69 16.69
N GLY A 296 19.71 9.48 16.89
CA GLY A 296 20.06 8.56 15.82
C GLY A 296 19.19 7.31 15.87
N VAL A 297 19.00 6.72 14.70
CA VAL A 297 18.14 5.57 14.45
C VAL A 297 18.94 4.51 13.71
N ASP A 298 18.99 3.31 14.27
CA ASP A 298 19.48 2.11 13.59
C ASP A 298 18.31 1.17 13.30
N GLY A 299 18.05 0.93 12.01
CA GLY A 299 16.94 0.10 11.55
C GLY A 299 17.45 -1.21 10.98
N ASN A 300 16.86 -2.32 11.41
CA ASN A 300 17.26 -3.66 10.98
C ASN A 300 16.02 -4.51 10.64
N VAL A 301 16.20 -5.76 10.23
CA VAL A 301 15.12 -6.67 9.80
C VAL A 301 14.12 -7.02 10.90
N SER A 302 14.54 -6.97 12.17
CA SER A 302 13.78 -7.41 13.35
C SER A 302 13.74 -6.42 14.50
N SER A 303 14.49 -5.31 14.41
CA SER A 303 14.65 -4.31 15.46
C SER A 303 14.75 -2.91 14.86
N LEU A 304 14.37 -1.91 15.65
CA LEU A 304 14.64 -0.49 15.40
C LEU A 304 15.14 0.10 16.72
N ALA A 305 16.41 0.47 16.76
CA ALA A 305 17.04 1.14 17.87
C ALA A 305 16.98 2.65 17.65
N VAL A 306 16.63 3.40 18.69
CA VAL A 306 16.66 4.86 18.71
C VAL A 306 17.38 5.30 19.96
N VAL A 307 18.35 6.18 19.81
CA VAL A 307 19.06 6.80 20.92
C VAL A 307 19.06 8.29 20.69
N SER A 308 18.80 9.06 21.75
CA SER A 308 18.84 10.52 21.70
C SER A 308 19.52 11.07 22.94
N MET A 309 20.13 12.24 22.78
CA MET A 309 20.77 13.00 23.84
C MET A 309 20.37 14.49 23.71
N PRO A 310 20.59 15.31 24.74
CA PRO A 310 20.46 16.76 24.61
C PRO A 310 21.29 17.32 23.45
N ALA A 311 20.75 18.33 22.78
CA ALA A 311 21.40 18.99 21.66
C ALA A 311 22.55 19.89 22.12
N ASP A 312 22.49 20.39 23.36
CA ASP A 312 23.60 21.07 24.01
C ASP A 312 24.63 20.03 24.48
N PRO A 313 25.87 20.06 23.94
CA PRO A 313 26.93 19.17 24.39
C PRO A 313 27.28 19.34 25.88
N ALA A 314 27.05 20.52 26.45
CA ALA A 314 27.36 20.82 27.85
C ALA A 314 26.35 20.22 28.84
N GLU A 315 25.13 19.87 28.39
CA GLU A 315 24.11 19.33 29.28
C GLU A 315 24.48 17.92 29.77
N LEU A 316 24.55 17.76 31.09
CA LEU A 316 24.94 16.52 31.73
C LEU A 316 23.81 15.47 31.65
N GLY A 317 24.14 14.24 31.30
CA GLY A 317 23.22 13.10 31.26
C GLY A 317 22.21 13.16 30.12
N GLY A 318 20.98 12.74 30.43
CA GLY A 318 19.85 12.87 29.50
C GLY A 318 19.84 11.90 28.31
N LEU A 319 20.65 10.84 28.29
CA LEU A 319 20.58 9.80 27.26
C LEU A 319 19.26 9.01 27.37
N ARG A 320 18.50 8.92 26.28
CA ARG A 320 17.23 8.15 26.20
C ARG A 320 17.33 7.13 25.09
N THR A 321 16.87 5.90 25.36
CA THR A 321 16.95 4.78 24.42
C THR A 321 15.64 4.02 24.25
N SER A 322 15.27 3.74 23.00
CA SER A 322 14.16 2.85 22.65
C SER A 322 14.66 1.73 21.76
N LEU A 323 14.41 0.48 22.15
CA LEU A 323 14.64 -0.70 21.30
C LEU A 323 13.30 -1.35 20.93
N VAL A 324 12.81 -1.03 19.74
CA VAL A 324 11.56 -1.59 19.23
C VAL A 324 11.82 -2.95 18.62
N THR A 325 11.21 -3.99 19.17
CA THR A 325 11.25 -5.37 18.65
C THR A 325 9.84 -5.93 18.46
N ILE A 326 9.75 -7.17 18.00
CA ILE A 326 8.49 -7.93 18.00
C ILE A 326 8.43 -8.79 19.26
N THR A 327 7.40 -8.58 20.07
CA THR A 327 7.13 -9.36 21.30
C THR A 327 6.79 -10.82 20.98
N ALA A 328 6.95 -11.73 21.95
CA ALA A 328 6.58 -13.14 21.76
C ALA A 328 5.11 -13.29 21.34
N GLU A 329 4.20 -12.60 22.03
CA GLU A 329 2.77 -12.57 21.70
C GLU A 329 2.48 -12.11 20.27
N GLN A 330 3.19 -11.07 19.80
CA GLN A 330 3.05 -10.57 18.44
C GLN A 330 3.54 -11.60 17.41
N ARG A 331 4.62 -12.35 17.71
CA ARG A 331 5.10 -13.45 16.85
C ARG A 331 4.07 -14.57 16.78
N GLU A 332 3.51 -14.97 17.91
CA GLU A 332 2.48 -16.02 17.94
C GLU A 332 1.21 -15.60 17.21
N SER A 333 0.72 -14.38 17.44
CA SER A 333 -0.44 -13.84 16.75
C SER A 333 -0.22 -13.81 15.23
N ALA A 334 0.97 -13.39 14.80
CA ALA A 334 1.36 -13.43 13.40
C ALA A 334 1.47 -14.86 12.84
N ALA A 335 1.99 -15.81 13.62
CA ALA A 335 2.07 -17.22 13.24
C ALA A 335 0.67 -17.84 13.07
N ARG A 336 -0.26 -17.58 14.01
CA ARG A 336 -1.67 -17.96 13.93
C ARG A 336 -2.33 -17.37 12.68
N ALA A 337 -2.14 -16.08 12.43
CA ALA A 337 -2.66 -15.41 11.24
C ALA A 337 -2.07 -15.97 9.93
N ALA A 338 -0.77 -16.28 9.91
CA ALA A 338 -0.11 -16.89 8.77
C ALA A 338 -0.60 -18.31 8.51
N LYS A 339 -0.84 -19.11 9.55
CA LYS A 339 -1.47 -20.43 9.45
C LYS A 339 -2.86 -20.32 8.85
N LYS A 340 -3.71 -19.43 9.41
CA LYS A 340 -5.06 -19.17 8.89
C LYS A 340 -5.05 -18.79 7.41
N ALA A 341 -4.14 -17.89 7.00
CA ALA A 341 -4.01 -17.51 5.59
C ALA A 341 -3.59 -18.69 4.69
N ARG A 342 -2.65 -19.54 5.13
CA ARG A 342 -2.27 -20.77 4.40
C ARG A 342 -3.44 -21.74 4.28
N ASP A 343 -4.20 -21.93 5.35
CA ASP A 343 -5.35 -22.85 5.35
C ASP A 343 -6.49 -22.32 4.46
N GLN A 344 -6.74 -21.01 4.46
CA GLN A 344 -7.65 -20.35 3.51
C GLN A 344 -7.18 -20.52 2.07
N GLN A 345 -5.89 -20.32 1.78
CA GLN A 345 -5.33 -20.54 0.44
C GLN A 345 -5.49 -22.00 -0.01
N ARG A 346 -5.20 -22.97 0.87
CA ARG A 346 -5.42 -24.40 0.60
C ARG A 346 -6.90 -24.70 0.33
N SER A 347 -7.81 -24.08 1.08
CA SER A 347 -9.26 -24.20 0.86
C SER A 347 -9.68 -23.68 -0.52
N LEU A 348 -9.14 -22.52 -0.93
CA LEU A 348 -9.34 -21.98 -2.29
C LEU A 348 -8.84 -22.95 -3.36
N ASP A 349 -7.63 -23.49 -3.20
CA ASP A 349 -7.04 -24.40 -4.17
C ASP A 349 -7.81 -25.74 -4.24
N ARG A 350 -8.31 -26.25 -3.11
CA ARG A 350 -9.20 -27.44 -3.09
C ARG A 350 -10.53 -27.15 -3.78
N SER A 351 -11.20 -26.05 -3.45
CA SER A 351 -12.48 -25.70 -4.05
C SER A 351 -12.37 -25.50 -5.57
N ARG A 352 -11.30 -24.84 -6.03
CA ARG A 352 -11.02 -24.70 -7.47
C ARG A 352 -10.78 -26.03 -8.16
N ARG A 353 -10.00 -26.94 -7.55
CA ARG A 353 -9.79 -28.30 -8.07
C ARG A 353 -11.09 -29.07 -8.18
N ASN A 354 -11.93 -29.02 -7.15
CA ASN A 354 -13.22 -29.70 -7.13
C ASN A 354 -14.14 -29.22 -8.27
N SER A 355 -14.14 -27.92 -8.57
CA SER A 355 -14.92 -27.38 -9.70
C SER A 355 -14.28 -27.58 -11.07
N ASN A 356 -13.03 -28.05 -11.15
CA ASN A 356 -12.30 -28.21 -12.41
C ASN A 356 -11.40 -29.47 -12.40
N PRO A 357 -11.92 -30.67 -12.07
CA PRO A 357 -11.08 -31.83 -11.79
C PRO A 357 -10.27 -32.28 -13.02
N GLY A 358 -10.84 -32.19 -14.22
CA GLY A 358 -10.15 -32.51 -15.49
C GLY A 358 -8.95 -31.62 -15.82
N GLN A 359 -8.72 -30.55 -15.06
CA GLN A 359 -7.55 -29.68 -15.23
C GLN A 359 -6.36 -30.14 -14.39
N TYR A 360 -6.49 -31.19 -13.57
CA TYR A 360 -5.46 -31.64 -12.63
C TYR A 360 -5.15 -33.12 -12.85
N GLN A 361 -3.87 -33.45 -12.76
CA GLN A 361 -3.41 -34.84 -12.81
C GLN A 361 -3.56 -35.48 -11.44
N GLN A 362 -3.63 -36.81 -11.40
CA GLN A 362 -3.46 -37.54 -10.15
C GLN A 362 -2.07 -37.26 -9.56
N SER A 363 -1.96 -37.15 -8.25
CA SER A 363 -0.68 -37.02 -7.55
C SER A 363 0.13 -38.32 -7.60
N LYS A 364 1.44 -38.26 -7.30
CA LYS A 364 2.29 -39.46 -7.18
C LYS A 364 1.69 -40.50 -6.23
N ARG A 365 1.10 -40.06 -5.11
CA ARG A 365 0.46 -40.92 -4.11
C ARG A 365 -0.86 -41.51 -4.62
N GLU A 366 -1.63 -40.76 -5.40
CA GLU A 366 -2.86 -41.27 -6.02
C GLU A 366 -2.55 -42.34 -7.07
N ARG A 367 -1.55 -42.11 -7.93
CA ARG A 367 -1.08 -43.10 -8.89
C ARG A 367 -0.56 -44.36 -8.21
N GLY A 368 0.36 -44.24 -7.25
CA GLY A 368 0.86 -45.42 -6.53
C GLY A 368 -0.22 -46.20 -5.76
N ARG A 369 -1.34 -45.56 -5.37
CA ARG A 369 -2.50 -46.28 -4.83
C ARG A 369 -3.30 -46.99 -5.92
N ALA A 370 -3.46 -46.38 -7.09
CA ALA A 370 -4.09 -47.02 -8.24
C ALA A 370 -3.27 -48.22 -8.71
N ASP A 371 -1.95 -48.08 -8.82
CA ASP A 371 -1.01 -49.12 -9.25
C ASP A 371 -1.04 -50.33 -8.29
N ARG A 372 -1.00 -50.09 -6.97
CA ARG A 372 -1.10 -51.17 -5.97
C ARG A 372 -2.45 -51.89 -6.00
N ARG A 373 -3.55 -51.19 -6.29
CA ARG A 373 -4.87 -51.82 -6.44
C ARG A 373 -4.94 -52.66 -7.71
N ALA A 374 -4.42 -52.14 -8.81
CA ALA A 374 -4.34 -52.87 -10.08
C ALA A 374 -3.49 -54.14 -9.93
N GLY A 375 -2.33 -54.05 -9.27
CA GLY A 375 -1.49 -55.21 -8.95
C GLY A 375 -2.17 -56.25 -8.04
N ALA A 376 -3.18 -55.84 -7.26
CA ALA A 376 -4.00 -56.73 -6.44
C ALA A 376 -5.29 -57.22 -7.14
N GLY A 377 -5.45 -56.97 -8.45
CA GLY A 377 -6.64 -57.36 -9.21
C GLY A 377 -7.93 -56.63 -8.82
N LEU A 378 -7.84 -55.55 -8.05
CA LEU A 378 -9.00 -54.81 -7.56
C LEU A 378 -9.46 -53.75 -8.56
N VAL A 379 -10.78 -53.53 -8.62
CA VAL A 379 -11.37 -52.51 -9.50
C VAL A 379 -10.80 -51.11 -9.24
N PRO A 380 -10.57 -50.31 -10.31
CA PRO A 380 -10.08 -48.94 -10.20
C PRO A 380 -11.04 -48.06 -9.39
N ARG A 381 -10.51 -47.32 -8.41
CA ARG A 381 -11.28 -46.34 -7.64
C ARG A 381 -11.26 -44.99 -8.35
N GLN A 382 -12.43 -44.41 -8.61
CA GLN A 382 -12.52 -43.06 -9.15
C GLN A 382 -11.91 -42.03 -8.18
N VAL A 383 -11.13 -41.10 -8.73
CA VAL A 383 -10.54 -39.96 -8.00
C VAL A 383 -11.23 -38.67 -8.47
N PRO A 384 -12.36 -38.28 -7.86
CA PRO A 384 -13.17 -37.17 -8.33
C PRO A 384 -12.47 -35.81 -8.19
N THR A 385 -11.47 -35.69 -7.31
CA THR A 385 -10.68 -34.46 -7.16
C THR A 385 -9.18 -34.79 -7.14
N PRO A 386 -8.53 -34.87 -8.31
CA PRO A 386 -7.10 -35.15 -8.40
C PRO A 386 -6.29 -34.09 -7.65
N THR A 387 -5.32 -34.53 -6.84
CA THR A 387 -4.52 -33.62 -6.00
C THR A 387 -3.17 -33.25 -6.59
N GLY A 388 -2.83 -33.79 -7.75
CA GLY A 388 -1.57 -33.54 -8.44
C GLY A 388 -1.49 -32.17 -9.12
N ALA A 389 -0.42 -32.00 -9.90
CA ALA A 389 -0.16 -30.78 -10.63
C ALA A 389 -1.23 -30.52 -11.70
N ARG A 390 -1.40 -29.24 -12.05
CA ARG A 390 -2.28 -28.85 -13.15
C ARG A 390 -1.73 -29.37 -14.47
N VAL A 391 -2.61 -29.81 -15.38
CA VAL A 391 -2.21 -30.24 -16.72
C VAL A 391 -1.62 -29.04 -17.48
N ALA A 392 -0.36 -29.19 -17.87
CA ALA A 392 0.41 -28.18 -18.60
C ALA A 392 0.93 -28.74 -19.92
N ASN A 393 1.31 -27.86 -20.84
CA ASN A 393 2.08 -28.24 -22.02
C ASN A 393 3.57 -28.47 -21.66
N ARG A 394 4.38 -28.89 -22.64
CA ARG A 394 5.83 -29.12 -22.45
C ARG A 394 6.61 -27.92 -21.89
N ASN A 395 6.10 -26.70 -22.11
CA ASN A 395 6.71 -25.46 -21.62
C ASN A 395 6.24 -25.08 -20.19
N GLY A 396 5.50 -25.97 -19.50
CA GLY A 396 4.96 -25.71 -18.16
C GLY A 396 3.78 -24.73 -18.13
N VAL A 397 3.25 -24.33 -19.30
CA VAL A 397 2.10 -23.42 -19.38
C VAL A 397 0.81 -24.24 -19.19
N PRO A 398 -0.11 -23.84 -18.28
CA PRO A 398 -1.38 -24.53 -18.11
C PRO A 398 -2.16 -24.64 -19.42
N ARG A 399 -2.64 -25.84 -19.77
CA ARG A 399 -3.45 -26.05 -20.99
C ARG A 399 -4.69 -25.15 -21.00
N GLN A 400 -5.31 -25.01 -19.84
CA GLN A 400 -6.34 -24.00 -19.59
C GLN A 400 -5.81 -22.93 -18.64
N ALA A 401 -5.94 -21.67 -19.04
CA ALA A 401 -5.64 -20.53 -18.18
C ALA A 401 -6.65 -20.44 -17.01
N TYR A 402 -6.17 -20.17 -15.79
CA TYR A 402 -6.97 -20.04 -14.57
C TYR A 402 -8.19 -19.12 -14.68
N ARG A 403 -8.16 -18.11 -15.56
CA ARG A 403 -9.28 -17.18 -15.78
C ARG A 403 -10.50 -17.83 -16.43
N LYS A 404 -10.35 -19.02 -17.03
CA LYS A 404 -11.42 -19.82 -17.64
C LYS A 404 -11.98 -20.88 -16.68
N ASP A 405 -11.44 -20.99 -15.47
CA ASP A 405 -11.90 -21.99 -14.50
C ASP A 405 -13.31 -21.66 -14.02
N GLN A 406 -14.11 -22.70 -13.84
CA GLN A 406 -15.38 -22.60 -13.14
C GLN A 406 -15.12 -22.37 -11.65
N LEU A 407 -15.71 -21.32 -11.09
CA LEU A 407 -15.50 -20.94 -9.69
C LEU A 407 -16.81 -21.03 -8.93
N SER A 408 -16.87 -21.93 -7.95
CA SER A 408 -18.02 -22.12 -7.08
C SER A 408 -18.34 -20.85 -6.25
N PRO A 409 -19.59 -20.67 -5.80
CA PRO A 409 -19.95 -19.59 -4.88
C PRO A 409 -19.10 -19.59 -3.60
N ALA A 410 -18.82 -20.78 -3.04
CA ALA A 410 -17.95 -20.94 -1.88
C ALA A 410 -16.52 -20.44 -2.14
N TYR A 411 -15.94 -20.75 -3.31
CA TYR A 411 -14.62 -20.23 -3.70
C TYR A 411 -14.60 -18.69 -3.69
N ARG A 412 -15.63 -18.07 -4.27
CA ARG A 412 -15.73 -16.59 -4.37
C ARG A 412 -15.83 -15.96 -2.98
N ARG A 413 -16.64 -16.55 -2.08
CA ARG A 413 -16.78 -16.09 -0.69
C ARG A 413 -15.45 -16.17 0.07
N THR A 414 -14.81 -17.36 0.09
CA THR A 414 -13.51 -17.56 0.76
C THR A 414 -12.43 -16.64 0.20
N ARG A 415 -12.45 -16.35 -1.11
CA ARG A 415 -11.48 -15.45 -1.75
C ARG A 415 -11.67 -14.01 -1.25
N ALA A 416 -12.91 -13.56 -1.18
CA ALA A 416 -13.26 -12.24 -0.67
C ALA A 416 -12.90 -12.10 0.82
N GLU A 417 -13.15 -13.12 1.63
CA GLU A 417 -12.73 -13.17 3.05
C GLU A 417 -11.21 -13.11 3.21
N HIS A 418 -10.47 -13.92 2.44
CA HIS A 418 -9.01 -13.93 2.44
C HIS A 418 -8.45 -12.55 2.02
N ALA A 419 -9.05 -11.90 1.02
CA ALA A 419 -8.69 -10.56 0.60
C ALA A 419 -8.99 -9.50 1.68
N ALA A 420 -10.14 -9.59 2.35
CA ALA A 420 -10.51 -8.71 3.45
C ALA A 420 -9.53 -8.85 4.64
N ALA A 421 -9.19 -10.09 5.02
CA ALA A 421 -8.19 -10.36 6.05
C ALA A 421 -6.80 -9.84 5.68
N ALA A 422 -6.40 -9.94 4.41
CA ALA A 422 -5.13 -9.37 3.94
C ALA A 422 -5.12 -7.83 4.03
N ARG A 423 -6.22 -7.15 3.66
CA ARG A 423 -6.36 -5.70 3.80
C ARG A 423 -6.30 -5.26 5.27
N SER A 424 -7.05 -5.93 6.14
CA SER A 424 -7.06 -5.66 7.59
C SER A 424 -5.65 -5.79 8.18
N ARG A 425 -4.90 -6.86 7.85
CA ARG A 425 -3.50 -7.00 8.27
C ARG A 425 -2.60 -5.87 7.77
N SER A 426 -2.79 -5.42 6.52
CA SER A 426 -2.02 -4.30 5.99
C SER A 426 -2.32 -3.00 6.75
N GLN A 427 -3.60 -2.72 7.04
CA GLN A 427 -4.02 -1.55 7.82
C GLN A 427 -3.46 -1.59 9.25
N ALA A 428 -3.51 -2.75 9.90
CA ALA A 428 -2.94 -2.93 11.24
C ALA A 428 -1.43 -2.64 11.28
N LYS A 429 -0.68 -3.03 10.23
CA LYS A 429 0.75 -2.69 10.13
C LYS A 429 1.00 -1.19 10.03
N HIS A 430 0.21 -0.48 9.21
CA HIS A 430 0.31 0.98 9.12
C HIS A 430 -0.04 1.65 10.44
N ALA A 431 -1.10 1.20 11.12
CA ALA A 431 -1.51 1.74 12.43
C ALA A 431 -0.42 1.52 13.49
N ARG A 432 0.14 0.29 13.57
CA ARG A 432 1.27 -0.02 14.45
C ARG A 432 2.47 0.89 14.16
N ALA A 433 2.81 1.06 12.89
CA ALA A 433 3.93 1.92 12.52
C ALA A 433 3.72 3.37 12.95
N GLN A 434 2.53 3.93 12.71
CA GLN A 434 2.18 5.28 13.15
C GLN A 434 2.22 5.43 14.68
N GLN A 435 1.72 4.44 15.43
CA GLN A 435 1.74 4.46 16.89
C GLN A 435 3.17 4.44 17.43
N ILE A 436 4.02 3.54 16.91
CA ILE A 436 5.43 3.45 17.30
C ILE A 436 6.16 4.75 16.95
N SER A 437 5.95 5.30 15.76
CA SER A 437 6.58 6.56 15.35
C SER A 437 6.21 7.73 16.26
N ARG A 438 4.95 7.83 16.69
CA ARG A 438 4.51 8.85 17.66
C ARG A 438 5.18 8.69 19.01
N ALA A 439 5.25 7.47 19.52
CA ALA A 439 5.93 7.19 20.78
C ALA A 439 7.42 7.53 20.70
N ILE A 440 8.09 7.18 19.59
CA ILE A 440 9.50 7.54 19.36
C ILE A 440 9.68 9.06 19.34
N VAL A 441 8.86 9.80 18.58
CA VAL A 441 9.00 11.27 18.49
C VAL A 441 8.68 11.95 19.81
N ALA A 442 7.69 11.46 20.57
CA ALA A 442 7.38 11.98 21.89
C ALA A 442 8.54 11.78 22.89
N GLU A 443 9.27 10.67 22.77
CA GLU A 443 10.38 10.34 23.67
C GLU A 443 11.72 10.98 23.27
N HIS A 444 12.04 10.95 21.97
CA HIS A 444 13.36 11.28 21.44
C HIS A 444 13.43 12.64 20.75
N GLY A 445 12.29 13.25 20.45
CA GLY A 445 12.20 14.48 19.67
C GLY A 445 12.15 14.24 18.16
N PRO A 446 11.88 15.29 17.38
CA PRO A 446 11.64 15.16 15.95
C PRO A 446 12.91 15.33 15.09
N ARG A 447 14.10 15.54 15.69
CA ARG A 447 15.38 15.71 15.00
C ARG A 447 16.16 14.40 15.01
N LEU A 448 15.95 13.58 13.99
CA LEU A 448 16.52 12.22 13.93
C LEU A 448 17.44 12.03 12.71
N VAL A 449 18.44 11.17 12.84
CA VAL A 449 19.31 10.72 11.75
C VAL A 449 19.21 9.21 11.62
N VAL A 450 19.03 8.69 10.40
CA VAL A 450 19.04 7.25 10.11
C VAL A 450 20.06 6.93 9.03
N GLU A 451 20.65 5.73 9.05
CA GLU A 451 21.50 5.29 7.94
C GLU A 451 20.74 5.21 6.61
N HIS A 452 21.40 5.62 5.53
CA HIS A 452 20.91 5.51 4.16
C HIS A 452 21.05 4.07 3.65
N THR A 453 20.17 3.18 4.10
CA THR A 453 20.16 1.77 3.72
C THR A 453 19.18 1.46 2.58
N ASN A 454 19.51 0.45 1.78
CA ASN A 454 18.62 -0.05 0.73
C ASN A 454 17.65 -1.11 1.29
N ILE A 455 16.57 -0.65 1.91
CA ILE A 455 15.52 -1.51 2.48
C ILE A 455 14.87 -2.41 1.42
N HIS A 456 14.85 -1.99 0.15
CA HIS A 456 14.35 -2.83 -0.96
C HIS A 456 15.23 -4.06 -1.19
N ALA A 457 16.54 -3.94 -1.04
CA ALA A 457 17.45 -5.08 -1.11
C ALA A 457 17.14 -6.09 0.01
N TRP A 458 16.86 -5.61 1.22
CA TRP A 458 16.49 -6.47 2.36
C TRP A 458 15.20 -7.24 2.11
N ALA A 459 14.19 -6.59 1.53
CA ALA A 459 12.94 -7.24 1.15
C ALA A 459 13.13 -8.35 0.13
N ARG A 460 14.13 -8.26 -0.75
CA ARG A 460 14.45 -9.32 -1.72
C ARG A 460 15.14 -10.51 -1.06
N LEU A 461 16.06 -10.26 -0.12
CA LEU A 461 16.84 -11.31 0.56
C LEU A 461 16.04 -12.05 1.62
N TRP A 462 15.26 -11.33 2.44
CA TRP A 462 14.61 -11.87 3.64
C TRP A 462 13.08 -11.77 3.61
N GLY A 463 12.48 -11.56 2.43
CA GLY A 463 11.09 -11.06 2.24
C GLY A 463 10.02 -11.50 3.24
N ARG A 464 9.88 -12.80 3.53
CA ARG A 464 8.87 -13.27 4.52
C ARG A 464 9.27 -13.00 5.97
N GLY A 465 10.56 -13.07 6.28
CA GLY A 465 11.11 -12.81 7.61
C GLY A 465 10.98 -11.33 8.01
N ILE A 466 11.17 -10.40 7.08
CA ILE A 466 11.05 -8.96 7.39
C ILE A 466 9.61 -8.48 7.48
N ALA A 467 8.66 -9.24 6.91
CA ALA A 467 7.29 -8.78 6.74
C ALA A 467 6.56 -8.60 8.07
N LEU A 468 6.98 -9.29 9.13
CA LEU A 468 6.39 -9.13 10.46
C LEU A 468 6.76 -7.77 11.05
N PHE A 469 8.04 -7.44 11.09
CA PHE A 469 8.53 -6.17 11.63
C PHE A 469 8.24 -4.96 10.71
N SER A 470 8.36 -5.16 9.39
CA SER A 470 8.12 -4.16 8.35
C SER A 470 8.95 -2.87 8.54
N PRO A 471 10.30 -2.94 8.60
CA PRO A 471 11.16 -1.81 8.92
C PRO A 471 10.97 -0.62 7.96
N GLY A 472 10.75 -0.89 6.67
CA GLY A 472 10.46 0.16 5.68
C GLY A 472 9.19 0.97 5.98
N MET A 473 8.15 0.32 6.52
CA MET A 473 6.92 1.02 6.94
C MET A 473 7.16 1.86 8.19
N LEU A 474 7.96 1.35 9.15
CA LEU A 474 8.31 2.06 10.37
C LEU A 474 9.14 3.30 10.09
N ILE A 475 10.21 3.16 9.30
CA ILE A 475 11.09 4.28 8.93
C ILE A 475 10.32 5.33 8.12
N ALA A 476 9.43 4.91 7.21
CA ALA A 476 8.59 5.85 6.46
C ALA A 476 7.60 6.59 7.37
N ALA A 477 6.95 5.89 8.30
CA ALA A 477 6.05 6.52 9.27
C ALA A 477 6.80 7.48 10.21
N LEU A 478 8.01 7.11 10.65
CA LEU A 478 8.85 7.93 11.51
C LEU A 478 9.25 9.23 10.81
N LYS A 479 9.68 9.16 9.54
CA LYS A 479 9.97 10.34 8.73
C LYS A 479 8.79 11.33 8.71
N VAL A 480 7.59 10.82 8.45
CA VAL A 480 6.37 11.64 8.38
C VAL A 480 6.06 12.25 9.74
N GLU A 481 6.23 11.50 10.82
CA GLU A 481 5.94 11.99 12.18
C GLU A 481 6.95 13.05 12.65
N CYS A 482 8.25 12.90 12.35
CA CYS A 482 9.26 13.92 12.62
C CYS A 482 8.91 15.26 11.95
N VAL A 483 8.53 15.24 10.67
CA VAL A 483 8.10 16.45 9.95
C VAL A 483 6.81 17.03 10.55
N ALA A 484 5.85 16.17 10.89
CA ALA A 484 4.59 16.62 11.49
C ALA A 484 4.75 17.23 12.90
N ALA A 485 5.83 16.90 13.61
CA ALA A 485 6.21 17.48 14.89
C ALA A 485 7.21 18.65 14.76
N GLY A 486 7.42 19.19 13.54
CA GLY A 486 8.25 20.38 13.32
C GLY A 486 9.77 20.12 13.22
N GLY A 487 10.20 18.85 13.13
CA GLY A 487 11.59 18.48 12.89
C GLY A 487 11.81 17.82 11.54
N ARG A 488 12.85 16.99 11.45
CA ARG A 488 13.24 16.27 10.23
C ARG A 488 13.97 14.98 10.56
N MET A 489 13.83 14.00 9.68
CA MET A 489 14.62 12.77 9.72
C MET A 489 15.58 12.73 8.53
N LEU A 490 16.88 12.92 8.80
CA LEU A 490 17.95 12.95 7.80
C LEU A 490 18.51 11.56 7.53
N ARG A 491 19.18 11.38 6.39
CA ARG A 491 19.77 10.10 5.98
C ARG A 491 21.28 10.20 5.85
N ALA A 492 22.03 9.49 6.68
CA ALA A 492 23.49 9.47 6.67
C ALA A 492 24.06 8.39 5.73
N GLY A 493 25.05 8.71 4.93
CA GLY A 493 25.73 7.75 4.05
C GLY A 493 26.47 6.68 4.86
N THR A 494 26.18 5.40 4.57
CA THR A 494 26.70 4.26 5.36
C THR A 494 28.21 4.07 5.26
N ARG A 495 28.83 4.52 4.15
CA ARG A 495 30.28 4.37 3.94
C ARG A 495 31.08 5.43 4.69
N GLN A 496 30.55 6.64 4.77
CA GLN A 496 31.19 7.80 5.36
C GLN A 496 31.21 7.70 6.88
N THR A 497 30.06 7.42 7.47
CA THR A 497 29.92 7.41 8.94
C THR A 497 30.27 6.05 9.55
N ALA A 498 29.95 4.94 8.86
CA ALA A 498 30.16 3.58 9.32
C ALA A 498 29.70 3.35 10.77
N LEU A 499 28.51 3.84 11.13
CA LEU A 499 28.06 3.99 12.53
C LEU A 499 28.17 2.70 13.35
N SER A 500 27.81 1.56 12.75
CA SER A 500 27.86 0.27 13.43
C SER A 500 29.28 -0.26 13.74
N GLN A 501 30.32 0.39 13.21
CA GLN A 501 31.74 0.09 13.44
C GLN A 501 32.40 1.07 14.41
N GLN A 502 31.74 2.17 14.76
CA GLN A 502 32.30 3.23 15.59
C GLN A 502 31.94 3.03 17.07
N CYS A 503 32.87 3.40 17.95
CA CYS A 503 32.65 3.52 19.38
C CYS A 503 32.59 5.01 19.76
N PRO A 504 31.78 5.41 20.75
CA PRO A 504 31.80 6.77 21.31
C PRO A 504 33.20 7.27 21.68
N CYS A 505 34.11 6.40 22.15
CA CYS A 505 35.50 6.78 22.45
C CYS A 505 36.37 7.10 21.21
N GLY A 506 35.84 6.89 20.00
CA GLY A 506 36.54 7.17 18.72
C GLY A 506 37.18 5.95 18.09
N ARG A 507 37.22 4.79 18.78
CA ARG A 507 37.74 3.55 18.21
C ARG A 507 36.79 3.03 17.11
N ARG A 508 37.35 2.78 15.93
CA ARG A 508 36.66 2.12 14.82
C ARG A 508 37.11 0.66 14.68
N GLU A 509 36.16 -0.24 14.52
CA GLU A 509 36.41 -1.67 14.32
C GLU A 509 35.40 -2.29 13.35
N LYS A 510 35.89 -3.07 12.39
CA LYS A 510 35.03 -3.80 11.46
C LYS A 510 34.31 -4.94 12.19
N LYS A 511 32.99 -4.98 12.07
CA LYS A 511 32.12 -5.98 12.72
C LYS A 511 31.28 -6.73 11.69
N PRO A 512 31.23 -8.08 11.72
CA PRO A 512 30.32 -8.84 10.88
C PRO A 512 28.86 -8.57 11.27
N LEU A 513 27.92 -8.80 10.35
CA LEU A 513 26.48 -8.58 10.60
C LEU A 513 25.90 -9.48 11.69
N SER A 514 26.50 -10.64 11.95
CA SER A 514 26.11 -11.58 13.01
C SER A 514 26.47 -11.06 14.41
N GLN A 515 27.45 -10.18 14.54
CA GLN A 515 27.84 -9.61 15.82
C GLN A 515 26.80 -8.57 16.26
N ARG A 516 26.09 -8.89 17.35
CA ARG A 516 25.02 -8.06 17.94
C ARG A 516 25.41 -7.34 19.23
N VAL A 517 26.54 -7.72 19.81
CA VAL A 517 27.11 -7.07 20.99
C VAL A 517 28.26 -6.18 20.55
N HIS A 518 28.21 -4.91 20.95
CA HIS A 518 29.36 -4.02 20.93
C HIS A 518 30.19 -4.30 22.17
N ALA A 519 31.49 -4.55 22.01
CA ALA A 519 32.47 -4.60 23.09
C ALA A 519 33.69 -3.84 22.59
N CYS A 520 34.01 -2.70 23.23
CA CYS A 520 35.16 -1.89 22.85
C CYS A 520 36.40 -2.33 23.66
N PRO A 521 37.51 -2.72 23.02
CA PRO A 521 38.72 -3.12 23.74
C PRO A 521 39.50 -1.92 24.32
N VAL A 522 39.14 -0.69 23.94
CA VAL A 522 39.86 0.53 24.36
C VAL A 522 39.23 1.15 25.60
N CYS A 523 37.92 1.45 25.54
CA CYS A 523 37.21 2.08 26.67
C CYS A 523 36.36 1.11 27.49
N GLY A 524 36.33 -0.18 27.14
CA GLY A 524 35.54 -1.19 27.86
C GLY A 524 34.03 -1.16 27.61
N LEU A 525 33.51 -0.20 26.83
CA LEU A 525 32.08 -0.08 26.54
C LEU A 525 31.50 -1.40 26.02
N ARG A 526 30.49 -1.93 26.73
CA ARG A 526 29.73 -3.10 26.33
C ARG A 526 28.24 -2.76 26.24
N GLY A 527 27.62 -3.08 25.10
CA GLY A 527 26.21 -2.77 24.86
C GLY A 527 25.64 -3.45 23.62
N HIS A 528 24.35 -3.22 23.34
CA HIS A 528 23.72 -3.69 22.13
C HIS A 528 24.24 -2.90 20.92
N ARG A 529 24.71 -3.60 19.88
CA ARG A 529 25.33 -2.96 18.70
C ARG A 529 24.41 -1.95 18.04
N ASP A 530 23.14 -2.29 17.84
CA ASP A 530 22.17 -1.41 17.19
C ASP A 530 21.94 -0.13 18.03
N LEU A 531 21.99 -0.21 19.37
CA LEU A 531 21.89 0.97 20.26
C LEU A 531 23.14 1.84 20.18
N VAL A 532 24.34 1.24 20.16
CA VAL A 532 25.58 2.01 19.98
C VAL A 532 25.62 2.68 18.60
N ALA A 533 25.19 1.98 17.54
CA ALA A 533 25.10 2.55 16.20
C ALA A 533 24.11 3.73 16.14
N ALA A 534 22.95 3.58 16.78
CA ALA A 534 21.97 4.66 16.92
C ALA A 534 22.53 5.84 17.72
N ALA A 535 23.28 5.60 18.80
CA ALA A 535 23.93 6.66 19.58
C ALA A 535 24.95 7.44 18.73
N MET A 536 25.79 6.74 17.97
CA MET A 536 26.71 7.37 17.00
C MET A 536 25.95 8.16 15.93
N GLY A 537 24.75 7.71 15.54
CA GLY A 537 23.87 8.43 14.63
C GLY A 537 23.42 9.80 15.16
N ALA A 538 23.25 9.95 16.48
CA ALA A 538 22.92 11.24 17.10
C ALA A 538 24.08 12.25 17.02
N CYS A 539 25.30 11.77 16.76
CA CYS A 539 26.50 12.59 16.59
C CYS A 539 26.78 12.93 15.12
N VAL A 540 25.84 12.68 14.20
CA VAL A 540 26.07 12.92 12.76
C VAL A 540 25.63 14.32 12.35
N THR A 541 26.56 15.05 11.71
CA THR A 541 26.32 16.33 11.04
C THR A 541 26.51 16.17 9.53
N PHE A 542 26.07 17.15 8.75
CA PHE A 542 26.06 17.12 7.29
C PHE A 542 26.68 18.40 6.73
N GLY A 543 27.49 18.28 5.68
CA GLY A 543 27.83 19.43 4.85
C GLY A 543 26.62 19.93 4.04
N ASP A 544 25.82 18.98 3.52
CA ASP A 544 24.54 19.22 2.86
C ASP A 544 23.50 18.18 3.34
N PRO A 545 22.44 18.61 4.06
CA PRO A 545 21.42 17.71 4.59
C PRO A 545 20.65 16.89 3.54
N ASP A 546 20.61 17.33 2.28
CA ASP A 546 19.92 16.65 1.18
C ASP A 546 20.82 15.65 0.45
N GLN A 547 22.13 15.66 0.75
CA GLN A 547 23.13 14.74 0.20
C GLN A 547 23.70 13.80 1.28
N PRO A 548 23.21 12.55 1.36
CA PRO A 548 23.68 11.58 2.37
C PRO A 548 25.19 11.36 2.40
N SER A 549 25.88 11.53 1.27
CA SER A 549 27.33 11.35 1.16
C SER A 549 28.16 12.42 1.85
N THR A 550 27.56 13.52 2.30
CA THR A 550 28.23 14.60 3.04
C THR A 550 28.14 14.44 4.56
N ALA A 551 27.55 13.34 5.02
CA ALA A 551 27.43 13.03 6.45
C ALA A 551 28.81 12.71 7.06
N TYR A 552 29.08 13.29 8.23
CA TYR A 552 30.28 13.04 9.03
C TYR A 552 29.93 12.96 10.52
N ILE A 553 30.82 12.37 11.32
CA ILE A 553 30.67 12.31 12.78
C ILE A 553 31.23 13.61 13.34
N ASP A 554 30.37 14.37 14.00
CA ASP A 554 30.75 15.58 14.72
C ASP A 554 31.54 15.21 15.98
N GLN A 555 32.74 15.77 16.08
CA GLN A 555 33.68 15.41 17.13
C GLN A 555 33.21 15.89 18.51
N PHE A 556 32.62 17.09 18.60
CA PHE A 556 32.14 17.64 19.86
C PHE A 556 30.95 16.85 20.39
N LEU A 557 29.99 16.51 19.50
CA LEU A 557 28.86 15.66 19.88
C LEU A 557 29.32 14.26 20.30
N ARG A 558 30.31 13.69 19.61
CA ARG A 558 30.87 12.38 19.95
C ARG A 558 31.56 12.39 21.32
N GLU A 559 32.38 13.39 21.59
CA GLU A 559 33.06 13.53 22.89
C GLU A 559 32.06 13.73 24.03
N ALA A 560 31.03 14.55 23.81
CA ALA A 560 29.96 14.73 24.78
C ALA A 560 29.15 13.43 25.00
N LEU A 561 28.97 12.60 23.98
CA LEU A 561 28.38 11.27 24.13
C LEU A 561 29.30 10.33 24.93
N ALA A 562 30.61 10.33 24.66
CA ALA A 562 31.58 9.51 25.37
C ALA A 562 31.62 9.89 26.86
N TYR A 563 31.63 11.19 27.17
CA TYR A 563 31.58 11.72 28.53
C TYR A 563 30.33 11.24 29.30
N ARG A 564 29.14 11.30 28.68
CA ARG A 564 27.89 10.79 29.29
C ARG A 564 27.94 9.29 29.61
N ILE A 565 28.59 8.51 28.76
CA ILE A 565 28.68 7.05 28.93
C ILE A 565 29.70 6.70 29.99
N GLU A 566 30.91 7.24 29.89
CA GLU A 566 32.08 6.83 30.69
C GLU A 566 32.08 7.49 32.07
N ILE A 567 31.77 8.78 32.16
CA ILE A 567 31.91 9.56 33.41
C ILE A 567 30.60 9.59 34.20
N GLN A 568 29.45 9.53 33.53
CA GLN A 568 28.14 9.58 34.18
C GLN A 568 27.46 8.22 34.30
N GLY A 569 28.15 7.14 33.94
CA GLY A 569 27.67 5.77 34.12
C GLY A 569 26.44 5.41 33.28
N GLN A 570 26.14 6.12 32.19
CA GLN A 570 24.93 5.87 31.39
C GLN A 570 25.09 4.72 30.37
N GLN A 571 26.11 3.87 30.52
CA GLN A 571 26.34 2.72 29.64
C GLN A 571 25.13 1.77 29.59
N ASP A 572 24.39 1.60 30.69
CA ASP A 572 23.22 0.71 30.74
C ASP A 572 22.14 1.10 29.74
N ALA A 573 22.03 2.40 29.41
CA ALA A 573 21.11 2.88 28.40
C ALA A 573 21.42 2.31 27.01
N LEU A 574 22.65 1.89 26.75
CA LEU A 574 23.08 1.25 25.50
C LEU A 574 23.02 -0.28 25.55
N THR A 575 22.64 -0.87 26.67
CA THR A 575 22.54 -2.32 26.85
C THR A 575 21.12 -2.83 26.59
N TRP A 576 20.10 -2.07 27.01
CA TRP A 576 18.68 -2.39 26.85
C TRP A 576 17.84 -1.11 26.66
N SER A 577 16.54 -1.26 26.37
CA SER A 577 15.63 -0.13 26.13
C SER A 577 15.24 0.57 27.42
N THR A 578 15.71 1.78 27.67
CA THR A 578 15.35 2.56 28.87
C THR A 578 13.95 3.17 28.80
N ALA A 579 13.37 3.32 27.60
CA ALA A 579 12.02 3.82 27.43
C ALA A 579 10.95 2.77 27.75
N THR A 580 9.90 3.19 28.45
CA THR A 580 8.66 2.42 28.73
C THR A 580 7.78 2.22 27.49
N ALA A 581 8.35 2.37 26.28
CA ALA A 581 7.66 2.47 24.99
C ALA A 581 6.92 1.20 24.53
N ASN A 582 6.82 0.17 25.39
CA ASN A 582 5.74 -0.80 25.34
C ASN A 582 4.49 -0.19 26.02
N ALA A 583 3.94 0.87 25.44
CA ALA A 583 2.66 1.40 25.87
C ALA A 583 1.63 0.26 25.90
N ARG A 584 1.07 0.02 27.10
CA ARG A 584 -0.13 -0.79 27.34
C ARG A 584 -1.12 -0.55 26.21
N SER A 585 -1.55 -1.60 25.54
CA SER A 585 -2.71 -1.53 24.66
C SER A 585 -3.94 -1.26 25.53
N PRO A 586 -4.74 -0.20 25.32
CA PRO A 586 -6.13 -0.25 25.72
C PRO A 586 -6.74 -1.35 24.85
N GLY A 587 -7.21 -2.43 25.50
CA GLY A 587 -7.96 -3.47 24.82
C GLY A 587 -9.07 -2.83 24.01
N VAL A 588 -9.10 -3.12 22.72
CA VAL A 588 -10.32 -3.00 21.94
C VAL A 588 -11.27 -4.01 22.55
N SER A 589 -12.21 -3.54 23.36
CA SER A 589 -13.40 -4.28 23.75
C SER A 589 -14.16 -4.60 22.46
N VAL A 590 -13.93 -5.80 21.93
CA VAL A 590 -14.86 -6.41 21.00
C VAL A 590 -16.01 -6.89 21.89
N GLY A 591 -17.06 -6.07 21.97
CA GLY A 591 -18.33 -6.51 22.53
C GLY A 591 -18.83 -7.70 21.73
N THR A 592 -18.75 -8.88 22.33
CA THR A 592 -19.63 -10.01 22.04
C THR A 592 -20.28 -10.37 23.36
N ALA A 593 -21.50 -9.87 23.55
CA ALA A 593 -22.42 -10.44 24.51
C ALA A 593 -22.70 -11.89 24.10
N ALA A 594 -22.31 -12.83 24.94
CA ALA A 594 -22.86 -14.18 24.99
C ALA A 594 -22.70 -14.67 26.43
N ALA A 595 -23.83 -14.97 27.05
CA ALA A 595 -23.96 -15.39 28.44
C ALA A 595 -23.11 -16.63 28.75
N GLU A 596 -22.35 -16.57 29.83
CA GLU A 596 -21.66 -17.71 30.44
C GLU A 596 -22.65 -18.51 31.30
N SER A 597 -22.89 -19.76 30.92
CA SER A 597 -23.32 -20.81 31.86
C SER A 597 -22.06 -21.54 32.33
N GLN A 598 -21.72 -21.34 33.61
CA GLN A 598 -20.60 -21.97 34.30
C GLN A 598 -20.78 -23.49 34.40
N ARG A 599 -19.72 -24.26 34.12
CA ARG A 599 -19.51 -25.59 34.70
C ARG A 599 -18.04 -25.75 35.11
N PRO A 600 -17.74 -26.37 36.28
CA PRO A 600 -16.37 -26.45 36.80
C PRO A 600 -15.59 -27.59 36.14
N LEU A 601 -14.29 -27.38 35.93
CA LEU A 601 -13.34 -28.44 35.59
C LEU A 601 -12.74 -29.02 36.89
N PRO A 602 -12.51 -30.34 36.98
CA PRO A 602 -11.92 -30.97 38.14
C PRO A 602 -10.38 -30.91 38.15
N ASP A 603 -9.86 -30.98 39.37
CA ASP A 603 -8.45 -30.92 39.77
C ASP A 603 -7.61 -32.19 39.48
N LYS A 604 -6.28 -31.95 39.52
CA LYS A 604 -5.12 -32.85 39.79
C LYS A 604 -4.44 -33.62 38.63
N PRO A 605 -3.17 -34.07 38.80
CA PRO A 605 -2.09 -33.60 39.70
C PRO A 605 -0.72 -33.41 39.02
N ASP A 606 0.19 -32.89 39.85
CA ASP A 606 1.63 -32.69 39.73
C ASP A 606 2.43 -33.99 39.47
N THR A 607 3.39 -33.95 38.53
CA THR A 607 4.50 -34.92 38.40
C THR A 607 5.73 -34.26 37.78
N THR A 608 6.66 -33.87 38.65
CA THR A 608 8.13 -34.03 38.61
C THR A 608 8.88 -34.22 37.28
N GLU A 609 9.87 -33.33 37.10
CA GLU A 609 11.23 -33.52 36.59
C GLU A 609 11.55 -34.76 35.73
N THR A 610 11.98 -34.51 34.50
CA THR A 610 13.07 -35.27 33.86
C THR A 610 13.84 -34.39 32.87
N ASP A 611 15.15 -34.34 33.12
CA ASP A 611 16.23 -33.69 32.39
C ASP A 611 16.44 -34.31 30.99
N HIS A 612 16.55 -33.52 29.91
CA HIS A 612 17.06 -33.98 28.61
C HIS A 612 17.70 -32.86 27.75
N PRO A 613 18.70 -33.19 26.89
CA PRO A 613 19.84 -32.34 26.53
C PRO A 613 19.64 -31.50 25.25
N PRO A 614 20.61 -30.62 24.88
CA PRO A 614 20.44 -29.65 23.80
C PRO A 614 20.49 -30.29 22.40
N MET A 615 19.46 -30.03 21.61
CA MET A 615 19.36 -30.45 20.20
C MET A 615 20.32 -29.64 19.30
N THR A 616 21.21 -30.37 18.65
CA THR A 616 22.16 -29.91 17.64
C THR A 616 21.45 -29.57 16.32
N HIS A 617 21.81 -28.42 15.75
CA HIS A 617 21.37 -27.98 14.43
C HIS A 617 22.14 -28.70 13.32
N THR A 618 21.51 -29.65 12.64
CA THR A 618 22.04 -30.22 11.38
C THR A 618 21.72 -29.29 10.22
N GLY A 619 22.76 -28.59 9.75
CA GLY A 619 22.74 -27.76 8.55
C GLY A 619 22.84 -28.61 7.29
N PHE A 620 21.83 -28.53 6.42
CA PHE A 620 21.86 -29.13 5.09
C PHE A 620 22.53 -28.15 4.11
N SER A 621 23.79 -28.38 3.77
CA SER A 621 24.55 -27.66 2.75
C SER A 621 24.32 -28.29 1.37
N GLY A 622 23.54 -27.64 0.51
CA GLY A 622 23.44 -28.00 -0.91
C GLY A 622 24.21 -27.01 -1.78
N ARG A 623 25.47 -27.33 -2.09
CA ARG A 623 26.26 -26.68 -3.16
C ARG A 623 25.55 -26.89 -4.50
N ARG A 624 25.37 -25.82 -5.27
CA ARG A 624 25.06 -25.91 -6.70
C ARG A 624 26.38 -25.77 -7.46
N GLU A 625 26.83 -26.87 -8.03
CA GLU A 625 27.91 -26.89 -9.01
C GLU A 625 27.42 -26.26 -10.32
N HIS A 626 28.22 -25.34 -10.84
CA HIS A 626 28.07 -24.75 -12.17
C HIS A 626 28.73 -25.70 -13.17
N ALA A 627 27.96 -26.21 -14.13
CA ALA A 627 28.48 -26.95 -15.27
C ALA A 627 29.02 -25.97 -16.31
N GLU A 628 30.33 -26.06 -16.60
CA GLU A 628 30.99 -25.44 -17.75
C GLU A 628 30.60 -26.16 -19.06
N PRO A 629 30.49 -25.46 -20.19
CA PRO A 629 30.25 -26.08 -21.49
C PRO A 629 31.56 -26.61 -22.10
N SER A 630 31.56 -27.88 -22.48
CA SER A 630 32.68 -28.54 -23.15
C SER A 630 32.87 -28.03 -24.58
N VAL A 631 34.09 -27.58 -24.87
CA VAL A 631 34.58 -27.26 -26.21
C VAL A 631 35.04 -28.56 -26.87
N ARG A 632 34.46 -28.90 -28.02
CA ARG A 632 34.95 -29.99 -28.87
C ARG A 632 36.05 -29.45 -29.78
N HIS A 633 37.24 -30.05 -29.69
CA HIS A 633 38.30 -29.90 -30.67
C HIS A 633 38.05 -30.81 -31.88
N GLY A 634 38.30 -30.26 -33.08
CA GLY A 634 38.46 -30.95 -34.36
C GLY A 634 39.35 -30.08 -35.25
N PRO A 635 40.14 -30.67 -36.18
CA PRO A 635 41.52 -30.25 -36.42
C PRO A 635 41.74 -29.29 -37.59
N GLU A 636 42.90 -28.61 -37.50
CA GLU A 636 43.81 -28.08 -38.53
C GLU A 636 43.27 -27.61 -39.91
N SER A 637 43.59 -26.35 -40.25
CA SER A 637 44.27 -26.03 -41.52
C SER A 637 44.83 -24.60 -41.54
N SER A 638 46.09 -24.55 -41.93
CA SER A 638 46.97 -23.48 -42.40
C SER A 638 46.33 -22.33 -43.22
N HIS A 639 46.75 -21.07 -42.98
CA HIS A 639 47.63 -20.27 -43.87
C HIS A 639 47.53 -18.74 -43.67
N ARG A 640 48.74 -18.11 -43.67
CA ARG A 640 49.14 -16.75 -44.13
C ARG A 640 48.60 -15.52 -43.36
N LEU A 641 49.45 -14.76 -42.66
CA LEU A 641 50.40 -13.74 -43.16
C LEU A 641 49.76 -12.68 -44.09
N LYS A 642 49.58 -11.45 -43.59
CA LYS A 642 50.52 -10.33 -43.80
C LYS A 642 50.01 -9.03 -43.15
N SER A 643 50.95 -8.38 -42.47
CA SER A 643 51.18 -6.93 -42.34
C SER A 643 50.17 -6.08 -41.57
#